data_AF-A0AA40KAN6-F1
#
_entry.id   AF-A0AA40KAN6-F1
#
_cell.length_a   1.000
_cell.length_b   1.000
_cell.length_c   1.000
_cell.angle_alpha   90.00
_cell.angle_beta   90.00
_cell.angle_gamma   90.00
#
_symmetry.space_group_name_H-M   'P 1'
#
loop_
_entity.id
_entity.type
_entity.pdbx_description
1 polymer ?
#
loop_
_entity_poly.entity_id
_entity_poly.type
_entity_poly.pdbx_seq_one_letter_code
_entity_poly.pdbx_strand_id
1 'polypeptide(L)'
;MADDEILAELTERFGTAGKPLEPDVEAELRSIMRLHDLSVEDMFFKWDAYCIKMDSNDLKATPEVLRAFKQSLQDALERSTRTQANIKPEKRVGATPRTVTKNNSDVFSMLDGLTTPSAGRSTKMASARRRQMDTPSISRIKGEPASSPVKLKLEDMGAIPPSSFHDRQNPGEVIETLNSNLPAADPPIAPFGEPRLRATAASDQKKLGYKTLAMKLSEASEILDDRIEEFGRVILEHHKLDESAFGNAARQGTTEIVAMGRIASDSAEGRLNAASLVLETTRTMGNSIRVPLDLTQLKGYQFFPGQIVALRGSNTSGREFAVKEVLDVPLFASAASSPSVLEAHRDRLRGGPDAMDSDSDPLPATFLFASGPYTADDNLDFEPLHTLCDRAADTYADALILAGPFIDSEHPMIASGDFDLPEDMPYDPDTATMATVFRYLISPALHKVVAANPHVTILLIPSVRDVIDKHAAWPQDGFSRKDLGLPKTVRIVGNPMMLSLNDMVLGVSSQDVLFDLRQEELVGGRPAEPALLRRVSRYLLEQRHYFPVFPPTDRSRLPKTGTTHGAPPGAMLDVSYLKLGEMVARPDVLVVPSALPPFANVVESVVVINPGYLSKRRGPGTYAKMTLYPPDLSQEPVNGLMAHKVFERARVEITRI
;
A
#
# COMPACT_ATOMS: atom_id res chain seq x y z
N MET A 1 22.69 -24.48 31.07
CA MET A 1 22.10 -24.88 29.78
C MET A 1 20.83 -24.09 29.52
N ALA A 2 19.68 -24.40 30.14
CA ALA A 2 18.44 -23.65 29.89
C ALA A 2 18.54 -22.13 30.17
N ASP A 3 19.19 -21.73 31.27
CA ASP A 3 19.38 -20.29 31.57
C ASP A 3 20.35 -19.56 30.62
N ASP A 4 21.31 -20.29 30.04
CA ASP A 4 22.27 -19.75 29.05
C ASP A 4 21.60 -19.59 27.68
N GLU A 5 20.68 -20.50 27.35
CA GLU A 5 19.86 -20.48 26.12
C GLU A 5 18.87 -19.31 26.15
N ILE A 6 18.18 -19.11 27.27
CA ILE A 6 17.32 -17.93 27.50
C ILE A 6 18.13 -16.62 27.44
N LEU A 7 19.35 -16.60 27.98
CA LEU A 7 20.22 -15.42 27.91
C LEU A 7 20.68 -15.13 26.46
N ALA A 8 21.02 -16.16 25.69
CA ALA A 8 21.37 -16.01 24.29
C ALA A 8 20.20 -15.42 23.48
N GLU A 9 18.99 -15.95 23.66
CA GLU A 9 17.79 -15.46 22.97
C GLU A 9 17.41 -14.03 23.38
N LEU A 10 17.46 -13.71 24.69
CA LEU A 10 17.27 -12.33 25.15
C LEU A 10 18.34 -11.37 24.58
N THR A 11 19.58 -11.83 24.42
CA THR A 11 20.66 -11.03 23.81
C THR A 11 20.49 -10.84 22.31
N GLU A 12 19.99 -11.84 21.59
CA GLU A 12 19.62 -11.72 20.17
C GLU A 12 18.47 -10.72 19.95
N ARG A 13 17.46 -10.74 20.84
CA ARG A 13 16.22 -9.95 20.69
C ARG A 13 16.28 -8.54 21.27
N PHE A 14 16.97 -8.33 22.40
CA PHE A 14 17.02 -7.04 23.11
C PHE A 14 18.42 -6.41 23.16
N GLY A 15 19.46 -7.13 22.71
CA GLY A 15 20.84 -6.63 22.70
C GLY A 15 21.09 -5.61 21.59
N THR A 16 22.13 -4.79 21.77
CA THR A 16 22.65 -3.95 20.68
C THR A 16 23.72 -4.73 19.92
N ALA A 17 23.69 -4.73 18.59
CA ALA A 17 24.54 -5.57 17.73
C ALA A 17 26.00 -5.70 18.22
N GLY A 18 26.38 -6.91 18.64
CA GLY A 18 27.73 -7.25 19.11
C GLY A 18 28.05 -6.93 20.57
N LYS A 19 27.07 -6.56 21.42
CA LYS A 19 27.26 -6.35 22.86
C LYS A 19 26.33 -7.24 23.69
N PRO A 20 26.77 -7.76 24.86
CA PRO A 20 25.89 -8.43 25.81
C PRO A 20 24.86 -7.45 26.39
N LEU A 21 23.77 -7.96 26.96
CA LEU A 21 22.85 -7.13 27.75
C LEU A 21 23.55 -6.58 28.99
N GLU A 22 23.15 -5.37 29.39
CA GLU A 22 23.47 -4.83 30.72
C GLU A 22 22.75 -5.68 31.80
N PRO A 23 23.41 -6.04 32.91
CA PRO A 23 22.84 -6.93 33.93
C PRO A 23 21.50 -6.45 34.50
N ASP A 24 21.31 -5.14 34.67
CA ASP A 24 20.06 -4.55 35.17
C ASP A 24 18.90 -4.70 34.18
N VAL A 25 19.21 -4.72 32.88
CA VAL A 25 18.24 -4.93 31.80
C VAL A 25 17.84 -6.41 31.77
N GLU A 26 18.81 -7.32 31.81
CA GLU A 26 18.54 -8.77 31.87
C GLU A 26 17.68 -9.11 33.10
N ALA A 27 18.03 -8.55 34.26
CA ALA A 27 17.31 -8.77 35.52
C ALA A 27 15.85 -8.32 35.45
N GLU A 28 15.57 -7.12 34.89
CA GLU A 28 14.19 -6.67 34.69
C GLU A 28 13.45 -7.46 33.61
N LEU A 29 14.13 -7.90 32.54
CA LEU A 29 13.50 -8.74 31.52
C LEU A 29 13.02 -10.08 32.11
N ARG A 30 13.90 -10.80 32.82
CA ARG A 30 13.57 -12.05 33.53
C ARG A 30 12.48 -11.84 34.60
N SER A 31 12.51 -10.69 35.29
CA SER A 31 11.48 -10.25 36.25
C SER A 31 10.10 -10.15 35.61
N ILE A 32 9.99 -9.57 34.41
CA ILE A 32 8.74 -9.47 33.65
C ILE A 32 8.28 -10.84 33.14
N MET A 33 9.18 -11.64 32.55
CA MET A 33 8.85 -12.99 32.07
C MET A 33 8.25 -13.85 33.19
N ARG A 34 8.90 -13.86 34.37
CA ARG A 34 8.44 -14.65 35.52
C ARG A 34 7.12 -14.15 36.13
N LEU A 35 6.85 -12.85 36.08
CA LEU A 35 5.61 -12.29 36.64
C LEU A 35 4.38 -12.49 35.74
N HIS A 36 4.58 -12.64 34.43
CA HIS A 36 3.51 -12.77 33.45
C HIS A 36 3.48 -14.11 32.72
N ASP A 37 4.33 -15.07 33.13
CA ASP A 37 4.49 -16.42 32.56
C ASP A 37 4.70 -16.39 31.03
N LEU A 38 5.73 -15.65 30.60
CA LEU A 38 6.03 -15.40 29.17
C LEU A 38 7.26 -16.15 28.68
N SER A 39 7.19 -16.67 27.46
CA SER A 39 8.36 -17.04 26.68
C SER A 39 9.15 -15.79 26.24
N VAL A 40 10.40 -15.96 25.80
CA VAL A 40 11.22 -14.85 25.28
C VAL A 40 10.57 -14.25 24.02
N GLU A 41 10.02 -15.10 23.14
CA GLU A 41 9.31 -14.68 21.94
C GLU A 41 8.01 -13.91 22.26
N ASP A 42 7.16 -14.41 23.16
CA ASP A 42 5.96 -13.69 23.62
C ASP A 42 6.31 -12.35 24.29
N MET A 43 7.41 -12.34 25.03
CA MET A 43 7.92 -11.12 25.65
C MET A 43 8.34 -10.10 24.58
N PHE A 44 9.10 -10.54 23.57
CA PHE A 44 9.54 -9.69 22.48
C PHE A 44 8.36 -9.15 21.66
N PHE A 45 7.35 -9.97 21.33
CA PHE A 45 6.14 -9.48 20.66
C PHE A 45 5.35 -8.48 21.51
N LYS A 46 5.27 -8.67 22.82
CA LYS A 46 4.61 -7.72 23.74
C LYS A 46 5.41 -6.41 23.87
N TRP A 47 6.74 -6.50 23.83
CA TRP A 47 7.63 -5.35 23.79
C TRP A 47 7.49 -4.57 22.47
N ASP A 48 7.52 -5.25 21.32
CA ASP A 48 7.31 -4.64 19.99
C ASP A 48 5.93 -3.96 19.91
N ALA A 49 4.87 -4.62 20.36
CA ALA A 49 3.54 -4.03 20.48
C ALA A 49 3.48 -2.83 21.44
N TYR A 50 4.34 -2.79 22.47
CA TYR A 50 4.49 -1.64 23.37
C TYR A 50 5.25 -0.49 22.71
N CYS A 51 6.32 -0.75 21.97
CA CYS A 51 7.06 0.24 21.17
C CYS A 51 6.16 0.87 20.09
N ILE A 52 5.37 0.05 19.39
CA ILE A 52 4.33 0.50 18.45
C ILE A 52 3.27 1.36 19.14
N LYS A 53 2.80 0.95 20.33
CA LYS A 53 1.83 1.73 21.12
C LYS A 53 2.38 3.08 21.59
N MET A 54 3.69 3.18 21.82
CA MET A 54 4.39 4.39 22.24
C MET A 54 4.95 5.21 21.06
N ASP A 55 4.64 4.82 19.80
CA ASP A 55 5.05 5.50 18.57
C ASP A 55 6.58 5.74 18.46
N SER A 56 7.37 4.78 18.96
CA SER A 56 8.83 4.88 18.96
C SER A 56 9.49 3.52 18.74
N ASN A 57 9.93 3.29 17.49
CA ASN A 57 10.62 2.07 17.07
C ASN A 57 12.08 1.99 17.56
N ASP A 58 12.64 3.09 18.08
CA ASP A 58 14.02 3.18 18.61
C ASP A 58 14.05 3.18 20.16
N LEU A 59 12.96 2.77 20.82
CA LEU A 59 12.91 2.61 22.28
C LEU A 59 13.91 1.53 22.72
N LYS A 60 15.05 1.96 23.26
CA LYS A 60 16.04 1.06 23.85
C LYS A 60 15.50 0.45 25.15
N ALA A 61 15.72 -0.86 25.32
CA ALA A 61 15.39 -1.60 26.54
C ALA A 61 16.30 -1.15 27.71
N THR A 62 15.99 0.00 28.29
CA THR A 62 16.62 0.49 29.53
C THR A 62 15.76 0.10 30.74
N PRO A 63 16.32 0.01 31.96
CA PRO A 63 15.55 -0.41 33.14
C PRO A 63 14.32 0.47 33.43
N GLU A 64 14.39 1.76 33.12
CA GLU A 64 13.27 2.70 33.29
C GLU A 64 12.13 2.40 32.32
N VAL A 65 12.44 2.20 31.02
CA VAL A 65 11.44 1.87 30.00
C VAL A 65 10.85 0.47 30.25
N LEU A 66 11.66 -0.50 30.69
CA LEU A 66 11.17 -1.83 31.04
C LEU A 66 10.18 -1.82 32.22
N ARG A 67 10.36 -0.93 33.20
CA ARG A 67 9.37 -0.73 34.28
C ARG A 67 8.07 -0.11 33.76
N ALA A 68 8.14 0.84 32.82
CA ALA A 68 6.96 1.42 32.18
C ALA A 68 6.21 0.39 31.29
N PHE A 69 6.94 -0.47 30.60
CA PHE A 69 6.40 -1.62 29.87
C PHE A 69 5.69 -2.61 30.80
N LYS A 70 6.35 -3.00 31.91
CA LYS A 70 5.80 -3.86 32.97
C LYS A 70 4.49 -3.30 33.53
N GLN A 71 4.43 -2.00 33.85
CA GLN A 71 3.19 -1.36 34.28
C GLN A 71 2.10 -1.44 33.21
N SER A 72 2.43 -1.20 31.93
CA SER A 72 1.46 -1.33 30.83
C SER A 72 0.96 -2.76 30.62
N LEU A 73 1.73 -3.79 30.95
CA LEU A 73 1.26 -5.18 30.93
C LEU A 73 0.28 -5.44 32.09
N GLN A 74 0.59 -4.94 33.28
CA GLN A 74 -0.30 -5.08 34.44
C GLN A 74 -1.63 -4.33 34.22
N ASP A 75 -1.60 -3.09 33.73
CA ASP A 75 -2.80 -2.30 33.38
C ASP A 75 -3.68 -3.02 32.35
N ALA A 76 -3.06 -3.66 31.35
CA ALA A 76 -3.78 -4.43 30.33
C ALA A 76 -4.45 -5.68 30.91
N LEU A 77 -3.75 -6.38 31.82
CA LEU A 77 -4.30 -7.54 32.52
C LEU A 77 -5.49 -7.13 33.39
N GLU A 78 -5.36 -6.09 34.23
CA GLU A 78 -6.44 -5.59 35.08
C GLU A 78 -7.67 -5.15 34.30
N ARG A 79 -7.49 -4.49 33.14
CA ARG A 79 -8.59 -4.18 32.21
C ARG A 79 -9.28 -5.44 31.69
N SER A 80 -8.52 -6.45 31.27
CA SER A 80 -9.08 -7.71 30.74
C SER A 80 -9.95 -8.44 31.79
N THR A 81 -9.48 -8.50 33.04
CA THR A 81 -10.20 -9.12 34.16
C THR A 81 -11.49 -8.36 34.49
N ARG A 82 -11.46 -7.02 34.48
CA ARG A 82 -12.67 -6.20 34.67
C ARG A 82 -13.70 -6.39 33.55
N THR A 83 -13.25 -6.60 32.31
CA THR A 83 -14.16 -6.79 31.17
C THR A 83 -14.86 -8.15 31.23
N GLN A 84 -14.15 -9.21 31.64
CA GLN A 84 -14.75 -10.55 31.80
C GLN A 84 -15.75 -10.62 32.98
N ALA A 85 -15.52 -9.87 34.06
CA ALA A 85 -16.38 -9.87 35.24
C ALA A 85 -17.81 -9.33 35.01
N ASN A 86 -18.05 -8.59 33.93
CA ASN A 86 -19.35 -7.94 33.65
C ASN A 86 -20.31 -8.78 32.78
N ILE A 87 -19.92 -9.97 32.31
CA ILE A 87 -20.80 -10.82 31.48
C ILE A 87 -21.65 -11.74 32.37
N LYS A 88 -22.87 -11.32 32.70
CA LYS A 88 -23.90 -12.21 33.27
C LYS A 88 -24.47 -13.15 32.19
N PRO A 89 -24.61 -14.45 32.44
CA PRO A 89 -25.23 -15.38 31.50
C PRO A 89 -26.76 -15.30 31.58
N GLU A 90 -27.43 -14.86 30.52
CA GLU A 90 -28.89 -14.98 30.42
C GLU A 90 -29.32 -16.42 30.07
N LYS A 91 -30.46 -16.83 30.64
CA LYS A 91 -30.97 -18.19 30.57
C LYS A 91 -31.65 -18.49 29.24
N ARG A 92 -31.39 -19.70 28.72
CA ARG A 92 -32.27 -20.37 27.74
C ARG A 92 -33.71 -20.41 28.25
N VAL A 93 -34.66 -20.02 27.41
CA VAL A 93 -36.08 -20.36 27.53
C VAL A 93 -36.49 -21.10 26.26
N GLY A 94 -37.22 -22.21 26.42
CA GLY A 94 -37.72 -23.00 25.30
C GLY A 94 -39.21 -23.27 25.39
N ALA A 95 -39.69 -24.07 24.44
CA ALA A 95 -41.05 -24.62 24.31
C ALA A 95 -42.20 -23.65 23.97
N THR A 96 -42.95 -24.07 22.94
CA THR A 96 -44.20 -23.48 22.44
C THR A 96 -45.44 -23.99 23.20
N PRO A 97 -46.59 -23.33 23.04
CA PRO A 97 -47.89 -24.00 23.03
C PRO A 97 -48.63 -23.83 21.68
N ARG A 98 -49.48 -24.82 21.34
CA ARG A 98 -50.34 -24.85 20.14
C ARG A 98 -51.70 -24.15 20.34
N THR A 99 -52.22 -23.49 19.30
CA THR A 99 -53.63 -23.46 18.80
C THR A 99 -53.71 -22.48 17.60
N VAL A 100 -54.64 -22.54 16.62
CA VAL A 100 -55.53 -23.60 16.09
C VAL A 100 -55.80 -23.34 14.58
N THR A 101 -56.35 -24.33 13.85
CA THR A 101 -56.61 -24.36 12.40
C THR A 101 -57.68 -23.40 11.83
N LYS A 102 -57.47 -22.89 10.60
CA LYS A 102 -58.34 -23.17 9.41
C LYS A 102 -57.80 -22.59 8.07
N ASN A 103 -57.83 -23.45 7.03
CA ASN A 103 -57.95 -23.32 5.55
C ASN A 103 -57.70 -21.94 4.86
N ASN A 104 -57.19 -21.82 3.60
CA ASN A 104 -57.11 -22.78 2.47
C ASN A 104 -56.00 -22.39 1.44
N SER A 105 -55.79 -23.25 0.43
CA SER A 105 -55.03 -23.12 -0.84
C SER A 105 -55.27 -21.81 -1.66
N ASP A 106 -54.49 -21.39 -2.68
CA ASP A 106 -53.35 -21.96 -3.44
C ASP A 106 -52.47 -20.85 -4.10
N VAL A 107 -51.18 -21.17 -4.28
CA VAL A 107 -50.26 -21.04 -5.45
C VAL A 107 -50.54 -20.05 -6.63
N PHE A 108 -49.43 -19.49 -7.16
CA PHE A 108 -49.14 -18.91 -8.51
C PHE A 108 -49.27 -17.40 -8.81
N SER A 109 -48.11 -16.82 -9.20
CA SER A 109 -47.89 -15.82 -10.26
C SER A 109 -48.26 -14.33 -10.09
N MET A 110 -47.74 -13.52 -11.03
CA MET A 110 -47.82 -12.04 -11.20
C MET A 110 -46.89 -11.26 -10.26
N LEU A 111 -45.69 -10.79 -10.63
CA LEU A 111 -45.10 -10.37 -11.91
C LEU A 111 -45.72 -9.08 -12.53
N ASP A 112 -44.88 -8.04 -12.54
CA ASP A 112 -44.82 -6.83 -13.39
C ASP A 112 -45.96 -5.78 -13.38
N GLY A 113 -45.63 -4.59 -13.88
CA GLY A 113 -46.58 -3.57 -14.35
C GLY A 113 -46.67 -2.30 -13.49
N LEU A 114 -45.62 -1.47 -13.47
CA LEU A 114 -45.58 -0.20 -14.24
C LEU A 114 -46.82 0.70 -14.14
N THR A 115 -46.68 1.90 -13.54
CA THR A 115 -46.73 3.21 -14.23
C THR A 115 -46.90 4.40 -13.26
N THR A 116 -46.20 5.51 -13.54
CA THR A 116 -46.49 6.85 -13.00
C THR A 116 -47.55 7.57 -13.85
N PRO A 117 -48.33 8.51 -13.28
CA PRO A 117 -48.32 9.85 -13.87
C PRO A 117 -48.48 11.02 -12.87
N SER A 118 -48.31 12.25 -13.38
CA SER A 118 -48.28 13.52 -12.63
C SER A 118 -49.58 14.33 -12.66
N ALA A 119 -49.72 15.23 -11.68
CA ALA A 119 -50.42 16.54 -11.70
C ALA A 119 -51.97 16.59 -11.85
N GLY A 120 -52.66 17.19 -10.86
CA GLY A 120 -54.09 17.51 -10.94
C GLY A 120 -54.67 18.21 -9.69
N ARG A 121 -54.98 19.51 -9.81
CA ARG A 121 -55.46 20.48 -8.78
C ARG A 121 -56.58 20.07 -7.78
N SER A 122 -56.29 20.33 -6.49
CA SER A 122 -57.10 21.00 -5.43
C SER A 122 -58.57 20.62 -5.11
N THR A 123 -58.85 20.32 -3.83
CA THR A 123 -59.75 21.15 -2.97
C THR A 123 -59.60 20.86 -1.44
N LYS A 124 -60.13 21.77 -0.61
CA LYS A 124 -59.79 22.13 0.79
C LYS A 124 -60.09 21.13 1.94
N MET A 125 -59.29 21.27 3.02
CA MET A 125 -59.57 21.07 4.48
C MET A 125 -59.98 19.67 4.99
N ALA A 126 -59.40 19.11 6.06
CA ALA A 126 -59.24 19.68 7.40
C ALA A 126 -58.02 19.15 8.20
N SER A 127 -57.92 19.54 9.48
CA SER A 127 -56.71 19.55 10.33
C SER A 127 -56.43 18.28 11.15
N ALA A 128 -55.15 17.87 11.23
CA ALA A 128 -54.55 17.23 12.41
C ALA A 128 -53.01 17.34 12.47
N ARG A 129 -52.51 17.99 13.54
CA ARG A 129 -51.16 18.04 14.12
C ARG A 129 -50.00 17.26 13.42
N ARG A 130 -49.02 18.01 12.90
CA ARG A 130 -47.64 17.55 12.64
C ARG A 130 -46.75 17.96 13.81
N ARG A 131 -45.86 17.07 14.30
CA ARG A 131 -44.77 17.45 15.21
C ARG A 131 -43.63 18.09 14.42
N GLN A 132 -42.99 19.08 15.02
CA GLN A 132 -41.97 19.94 14.41
C GLN A 132 -40.59 19.33 14.68
N MET A 133 -39.67 19.41 13.71
CA MET A 133 -38.25 19.13 13.90
C MET A 133 -37.59 20.43 14.35
N ASP A 134 -36.99 20.44 15.54
CA ASP A 134 -36.32 21.62 16.06
C ASP A 134 -34.91 21.76 15.45
N THR A 135 -34.63 22.93 14.88
CA THR A 135 -33.27 23.36 14.53
C THR A 135 -32.84 24.40 15.57
N PRO A 136 -31.74 24.21 16.32
CA PRO A 136 -31.32 25.18 17.32
C PRO A 136 -30.75 26.43 16.63
N SER A 137 -31.39 27.57 16.83
CA SER A 137 -30.93 28.86 16.35
C SER A 137 -29.93 29.50 17.33
N ILE A 138 -28.74 29.86 16.84
CA ILE A 138 -27.72 30.53 17.64
C ILE A 138 -28.14 31.99 17.89
N SER A 139 -28.30 32.35 19.16
CA SER A 139 -28.57 33.74 19.57
C SER A 139 -27.28 34.57 19.57
N ARG A 140 -27.29 35.70 18.86
CA ARG A 140 -26.21 36.69 18.88
C ARG A 140 -26.01 37.25 20.29
N ILE A 141 -24.78 37.16 20.81
CA ILE A 141 -24.29 38.03 21.88
C ILE A 141 -23.34 39.05 21.25
N LYS A 142 -23.54 40.33 21.55
CA LYS A 142 -22.64 41.43 21.15
C LYS A 142 -21.45 41.49 22.10
N GLY A 143 -20.25 41.55 21.55
CA GLY A 143 -19.02 41.95 22.23
C GLY A 143 -17.94 42.28 21.19
N GLU A 144 -17.44 43.52 21.20
CA GLU A 144 -16.28 43.94 20.39
C GLU A 144 -14.98 43.73 21.20
N PRO A 145 -13.77 44.03 20.68
CA PRO A 145 -12.85 42.99 20.27
C PRO A 145 -11.67 42.83 21.23
N ALA A 146 -11.23 41.59 21.43
CA ALA A 146 -9.99 41.28 22.15
C ALA A 146 -9.08 40.39 21.27
N SER A 147 -8.04 41.00 20.72
CA SER A 147 -7.06 40.33 19.85
C SER A 147 -6.19 39.36 20.65
N SER A 148 -6.27 38.05 20.36
CA SER A 148 -5.23 37.03 20.63
C SER A 148 -5.60 35.73 19.91
N PRO A 149 -4.66 35.05 19.23
CA PRO A 149 -4.95 33.80 18.54
C PRO A 149 -5.21 32.66 19.53
N VAL A 150 -6.31 31.92 19.31
CA VAL A 150 -6.66 30.75 20.12
C VAL A 150 -5.83 29.56 19.66
N LYS A 151 -4.82 29.17 20.44
CA LYS A 151 -4.14 27.88 20.26
C LYS A 151 -5.11 26.74 20.56
N LEU A 152 -5.40 25.90 19.57
CA LEU A 152 -6.09 24.63 19.76
C LEU A 152 -5.26 23.73 20.71
N LYS A 153 -5.71 23.57 21.94
CA LYS A 153 -5.06 22.71 22.94
C LYS A 153 -5.39 21.24 22.66
N LEU A 154 -4.49 20.57 21.93
CA LEU A 154 -4.48 19.12 21.72
C LEU A 154 -4.00 18.36 22.99
N GLU A 155 -4.48 18.73 24.17
CA GLU A 155 -3.93 18.27 25.47
C GLU A 155 -4.59 16.98 25.99
N ASP A 156 -5.75 16.58 25.46
CA ASP A 156 -6.62 15.57 26.08
C ASP A 156 -6.28 14.09 25.72
N MET A 157 -5.04 13.82 25.29
CA MET A 157 -4.56 12.46 24.98
C MET A 157 -3.23 12.06 25.64
N GLY A 158 -2.63 12.92 26.49
CA GLY A 158 -1.40 12.58 27.22
C GLY A 158 -0.19 12.27 26.33
N ALA A 159 -0.21 12.72 25.08
CA ALA A 159 0.87 12.53 24.12
C ALA A 159 1.87 13.69 24.17
N ILE A 160 3.14 13.39 23.92
CA ILE A 160 4.20 14.39 23.71
C ILE A 160 3.78 15.25 22.51
N PRO A 161 3.86 16.60 22.58
CA PRO A 161 3.58 17.45 21.42
C PRO A 161 4.54 17.09 20.27
N PRO A 162 4.10 17.13 19.00
CA PRO A 162 5.00 16.90 17.87
C PRO A 162 6.14 17.92 17.93
N SER A 163 7.38 17.43 17.81
CA SER A 163 8.54 18.29 17.57
C SER A 163 8.41 18.90 16.18
N SER A 164 8.72 20.19 16.03
CA SER A 164 8.76 20.84 14.70
C SER A 164 9.63 20.01 13.75
N PHE A 165 9.23 19.94 12.47
CA PHE A 165 10.03 19.28 11.45
C PHE A 165 11.46 19.88 11.34
N HIS A 166 11.65 21.15 11.70
CA HIS A 166 12.97 21.77 11.79
C HIS A 166 13.86 21.23 12.94
N ASP A 167 13.27 20.73 14.02
CA ASP A 167 14.00 20.17 15.19
C ASP A 167 14.32 18.67 15.03
N ARG A 168 14.03 18.10 13.85
CA ARG A 168 14.16 16.66 13.60
C ARG A 168 15.59 16.16 13.73
N GLN A 169 15.71 14.92 14.21
CA GLN A 169 16.98 14.22 14.32
C GLN A 169 17.37 13.57 12.99
N ASN A 170 18.68 13.51 12.72
CA ASN A 170 19.29 12.80 11.60
C ASN A 170 18.77 13.18 10.18
N PRO A 171 18.58 14.48 9.83
CA PRO A 171 18.14 14.87 8.48
C PRO A 171 19.19 14.47 7.43
N GLY A 172 18.77 13.71 6.41
CA GLY A 172 19.68 13.17 5.38
C GLY A 172 20.45 11.91 5.78
N GLU A 173 20.15 11.27 6.91
CA GLU A 173 20.73 9.97 7.27
C GLU A 173 20.22 8.87 6.33
N VAL A 174 21.16 8.12 5.73
CA VAL A 174 20.87 6.90 4.96
C VAL A 174 20.70 5.74 5.93
N ILE A 175 19.49 5.19 6.01
CA ILE A 175 19.14 4.10 6.93
C ILE A 175 19.24 2.71 6.29
N GLU A 176 19.16 2.62 4.96
CA GLU A 176 19.33 1.37 4.21
C GLU A 176 20.04 1.65 2.88
N THR A 177 20.89 0.72 2.42
CA THR A 177 21.55 0.80 1.12
C THR A 177 21.53 -0.55 0.40
N LEU A 178 20.85 -0.61 -0.74
CA LEU A 178 20.95 -1.70 -1.70
C LEU A 178 22.15 -1.49 -2.63
N ASN A 179 22.87 -2.58 -2.92
CA ASN A 179 24.06 -2.60 -3.78
C ASN A 179 25.14 -1.59 -3.32
N SER A 180 25.52 -1.67 -2.04
CA SER A 180 26.52 -0.80 -1.42
C SER A 180 27.92 -0.87 -2.06
N ASN A 181 28.17 -1.91 -2.86
CA ASN A 181 29.36 -2.10 -3.69
C ASN A 181 29.45 -1.14 -4.89
N LEU A 182 28.33 -0.59 -5.36
CA LEU A 182 28.31 0.46 -6.37
C LEU A 182 28.59 1.80 -5.68
N PRO A 183 29.46 2.69 -6.21
CA PRO A 183 29.65 4.01 -5.64
C PRO A 183 28.35 4.82 -5.62
N ALA A 184 28.21 5.75 -4.68
CA ALA A 184 27.22 6.81 -4.78
C ALA A 184 27.64 7.79 -5.89
N ALA A 185 26.67 8.34 -6.63
CA ALA A 185 26.98 9.41 -7.59
C ALA A 185 27.18 10.74 -6.85
N ASP A 186 28.28 11.42 -7.16
CA ASP A 186 28.48 12.83 -6.85
C ASP A 186 27.56 13.70 -7.72
N PRO A 187 26.99 14.80 -7.18
CA PRO A 187 26.26 15.78 -7.98
C PRO A 187 27.13 16.36 -9.10
N PRO A 188 26.60 16.59 -10.31
CA PRO A 188 27.32 17.31 -11.35
C PRO A 188 27.51 18.78 -10.94
N ILE A 189 28.56 19.42 -11.46
CA ILE A 189 28.90 20.83 -11.13
C ILE A 189 27.80 21.81 -11.61
N ALA A 190 27.07 21.43 -12.66
CA ALA A 190 26.00 22.19 -13.30
C ALA A 190 24.99 21.20 -13.92
N PRO A 191 23.73 21.62 -14.20
CA PRO A 191 22.81 20.76 -14.93
C PRO A 191 23.29 20.52 -16.36
N PHE A 192 22.99 19.33 -16.89
CA PHE A 192 23.35 18.95 -18.26
C PHE A 192 22.62 19.80 -19.31
N GLY A 193 23.28 20.03 -20.46
CA GLY A 193 22.74 20.84 -21.55
C GLY A 193 21.61 20.18 -22.35
N GLU A 194 21.47 18.85 -22.24
CA GLU A 194 20.42 18.06 -22.88
C GLU A 194 19.76 17.07 -21.90
N PRO A 195 18.47 16.70 -22.11
CA PRO A 195 17.76 15.78 -21.23
C PRO A 195 18.28 14.33 -21.31
N ARG A 196 18.83 13.85 -20.19
CA ARG A 196 19.43 12.51 -20.06
C ARG A 196 18.43 11.37 -20.02
N LEU A 197 17.18 11.64 -19.66
CA LEU A 197 16.10 10.65 -19.57
C LEU A 197 15.00 10.93 -20.59
N ARG A 198 14.46 9.85 -21.18
CA ARG A 198 13.25 9.87 -22.00
C ARG A 198 12.20 8.96 -21.37
N ALA A 199 11.07 9.53 -20.98
CA ALA A 199 9.96 8.82 -20.37
C ALA A 199 8.86 8.44 -21.38
N THR A 200 8.66 7.15 -21.63
CA THR A 200 7.59 6.60 -22.49
C THR A 200 6.65 5.70 -21.69
N ALA A 201 5.34 5.81 -21.91
CA ALA A 201 4.36 4.94 -21.24
C ALA A 201 4.32 3.56 -21.91
N ALA A 202 4.40 2.50 -21.08
CA ALA A 202 4.24 1.12 -21.49
C ALA A 202 2.78 0.64 -21.32
N SER A 203 2.07 1.14 -20.30
CA SER A 203 0.63 0.93 -20.10
C SER A 203 -0.21 2.08 -20.69
N ASP A 204 -1.43 1.76 -21.13
CA ASP A 204 -2.33 2.71 -21.80
C ASP A 204 -3.08 3.61 -20.81
N GLN A 205 -2.51 4.79 -20.54
CA GLN A 205 -3.10 5.80 -19.65
C GLN A 205 -4.52 6.20 -20.07
N LYS A 206 -4.89 6.17 -21.36
CA LYS A 206 -6.21 6.64 -21.80
C LYS A 206 -7.35 5.75 -21.33
N LYS A 207 -7.08 4.48 -21.02
CA LYS A 207 -8.07 3.55 -20.47
C LYS A 207 -8.45 3.85 -19.02
N LEU A 208 -7.57 4.54 -18.28
CA LEU A 208 -7.82 4.92 -16.88
C LEU A 208 -8.90 6.01 -16.77
N GLY A 209 -9.15 6.79 -17.83
CA GLY A 209 -10.22 7.80 -17.90
C GLY A 209 -11.66 7.22 -17.96
N TYR A 210 -11.93 6.12 -17.28
CA TYR A 210 -13.23 5.46 -17.24
C TYR A 210 -14.22 6.17 -16.30
N LYS A 211 -15.48 5.72 -16.29
CA LYS A 211 -16.54 6.28 -15.44
C LYS A 211 -16.67 5.48 -14.14
N THR A 212 -16.41 6.15 -13.03
CA THR A 212 -16.56 5.62 -11.67
C THR A 212 -18.01 5.72 -11.16
N LEU A 213 -18.24 5.37 -9.89
CA LEU A 213 -19.51 5.50 -9.15
C LEU A 213 -20.67 4.59 -9.62
N ALA A 214 -20.43 3.65 -10.54
CA ALA A 214 -21.39 2.64 -10.95
C ALA A 214 -20.70 1.32 -11.32
N MET A 215 -20.73 0.34 -10.41
CA MET A 215 -20.17 -1.00 -10.62
C MET A 215 -21.30 -2.03 -10.75
N LYS A 216 -21.31 -2.81 -11.84
CA LYS A 216 -22.27 -3.91 -12.01
C LYS A 216 -21.66 -5.21 -11.49
N LEU A 217 -22.41 -5.94 -10.68
CA LEU A 217 -21.96 -7.23 -10.14
C LEU A 217 -21.68 -8.27 -11.23
N SER A 218 -22.39 -8.22 -12.38
CA SER A 218 -22.11 -9.10 -13.52
C SER A 218 -20.71 -8.84 -14.10
N GLU A 219 -20.41 -7.59 -14.46
CA GLU A 219 -19.11 -7.19 -15.02
C GLU A 219 -17.97 -7.46 -14.03
N ALA A 220 -18.15 -7.07 -12.77
CA ALA A 220 -17.21 -7.38 -11.70
C ALA A 220 -16.96 -8.90 -11.57
N SER A 221 -18.01 -9.72 -11.63
CA SER A 221 -17.89 -11.18 -11.54
C SER A 221 -17.28 -11.85 -12.79
N GLU A 222 -17.31 -11.18 -13.94
CA GLU A 222 -16.67 -11.63 -15.19
C GLU A 222 -15.16 -11.34 -15.14
N ILE A 223 -14.76 -10.10 -14.80
CA ILE A 223 -13.34 -9.72 -14.66
C ILE A 223 -12.58 -10.63 -13.68
N LEU A 224 -13.25 -11.08 -12.61
CA LEU A 224 -12.66 -11.96 -11.61
C LEU A 224 -12.53 -13.42 -12.07
N ASP A 225 -13.38 -13.89 -12.99
CA ASP A 225 -13.35 -15.26 -13.56
C ASP A 225 -12.36 -15.32 -14.73
N ASP A 226 -12.43 -14.34 -15.65
CA ASP A 226 -11.50 -14.14 -16.78
C ASP A 226 -10.03 -14.21 -16.35
N ARG A 227 -9.71 -13.54 -15.24
CA ARG A 227 -8.36 -13.47 -14.69
C ARG A 227 -7.84 -14.84 -14.26
N ILE A 228 -8.70 -15.72 -13.74
CA ILE A 228 -8.33 -17.10 -13.41
C ILE A 228 -8.08 -17.89 -14.71
N GLU A 229 -8.94 -17.74 -15.73
CA GLU A 229 -8.77 -18.43 -17.02
C GLU A 229 -7.54 -17.96 -17.82
N GLU A 230 -7.09 -16.72 -17.62
CA GLU A 230 -5.84 -16.20 -18.21
C GLU A 230 -4.60 -16.82 -17.56
N PHE A 231 -4.58 -16.96 -16.23
CA PHE A 231 -3.55 -17.72 -15.53
C PHE A 231 -3.61 -19.22 -15.90
N GLY A 232 -4.81 -19.75 -16.20
CA GLY A 232 -5.05 -21.06 -16.79
C GLY A 232 -4.10 -21.41 -17.92
N ARG A 233 -4.20 -20.62 -18.99
CA ARG A 233 -3.40 -20.77 -20.21
C ARG A 233 -1.90 -20.68 -19.95
N VAL A 234 -1.51 -19.69 -19.14
CA VAL A 234 -0.11 -19.40 -18.78
C VAL A 234 0.54 -20.54 -17.97
N ILE A 235 -0.21 -21.19 -17.07
CA ILE A 235 0.29 -22.29 -16.23
C ILE A 235 0.35 -23.60 -17.03
N LEU A 236 -0.60 -23.88 -17.91
CA LEU A 236 -0.54 -25.03 -18.83
C LEU A 236 0.72 -24.98 -19.70
N GLU A 237 0.98 -23.83 -20.33
CA GLU A 237 2.13 -23.64 -21.22
C GLU A 237 3.46 -23.83 -20.47
N HIS A 238 3.60 -23.22 -19.29
CA HIS A 238 4.83 -23.28 -18.51
C HIS A 238 5.15 -24.69 -18.00
N HIS A 239 4.16 -25.38 -17.43
CA HIS A 239 4.32 -26.74 -16.89
C HIS A 239 4.18 -27.84 -17.94
N LYS A 240 3.92 -27.48 -19.21
CA LYS A 240 3.71 -28.40 -20.34
C LYS A 240 2.62 -29.44 -20.06
N LEU A 241 1.51 -28.98 -19.49
CA LEU A 241 0.37 -29.81 -19.14
C LEU A 241 -0.66 -29.79 -20.28
N ASP A 242 -1.26 -30.95 -20.57
CA ASP A 242 -2.46 -31.03 -21.39
C ASP A 242 -3.65 -30.39 -20.66
N GLU A 243 -4.60 -29.81 -21.40
CA GLU A 243 -5.84 -29.25 -20.82
C GLU A 243 -6.63 -30.29 -19.98
N SER A 244 -6.49 -31.58 -20.31
CA SER A 244 -7.09 -32.70 -19.58
C SER A 244 -6.50 -32.95 -18.18
N ALA A 245 -5.35 -32.34 -17.86
CA ALA A 245 -4.78 -32.34 -16.51
C ALA A 245 -5.55 -31.41 -15.56
N PHE A 246 -6.27 -30.42 -16.10
CA PHE A 246 -7.13 -29.55 -15.30
C PHE A 246 -8.44 -30.27 -14.91
N GLY A 247 -8.83 -30.12 -13.65
CA GLY A 247 -10.00 -30.80 -13.10
C GLY A 247 -10.75 -29.97 -12.06
N ASN A 248 -11.99 -30.38 -11.83
CA ASN A 248 -12.87 -29.76 -10.84
C ASN A 248 -12.51 -30.23 -9.43
N ALA A 249 -11.97 -29.33 -8.58
CA ALA A 249 -11.66 -29.62 -7.18
C ALA A 249 -12.87 -30.11 -6.36
N ALA A 250 -14.10 -29.72 -6.72
CA ALA A 250 -15.33 -30.10 -6.02
C ALA A 250 -15.78 -31.53 -6.37
N ARG A 251 -15.26 -32.13 -7.44
CA ARG A 251 -15.67 -33.46 -7.90
C ARG A 251 -14.97 -34.54 -7.09
N GLN A 252 -15.74 -35.41 -6.46
CA GLN A 252 -15.20 -36.57 -5.77
C GLN A 252 -14.45 -37.50 -6.74
N GLY A 253 -13.22 -37.87 -6.41
CA GLY A 253 -12.37 -38.75 -7.20
C GLY A 253 -11.06 -39.11 -6.52
N THR A 254 -10.49 -40.26 -6.85
CA THR A 254 -9.19 -40.75 -6.37
C THR A 254 -8.03 -40.41 -7.32
N THR A 255 -8.34 -39.87 -8.50
CA THR A 255 -7.34 -39.41 -9.48
C THR A 255 -6.78 -38.07 -9.06
N GLU A 256 -5.45 -37.96 -9.08
CA GLU A 256 -4.76 -36.68 -8.90
C GLU A 256 -5.01 -35.77 -10.10
N ILE A 257 -5.46 -34.55 -9.85
CA ILE A 257 -5.78 -33.52 -10.85
C ILE A 257 -5.03 -32.23 -10.50
N VAL A 258 -4.92 -31.32 -11.46
CA VAL A 258 -4.56 -29.93 -11.19
C VAL A 258 -5.85 -29.12 -11.13
N ALA A 259 -6.16 -28.57 -9.98
CA ALA A 259 -7.26 -27.63 -9.81
C ALA A 259 -6.75 -26.20 -9.91
N MET A 260 -7.48 -25.34 -10.62
CA MET A 260 -7.21 -23.92 -10.66
C MET A 260 -8.33 -23.13 -10.00
N GLY A 261 -7.95 -22.05 -9.32
CA GLY A 261 -8.91 -21.13 -8.74
C GLY A 261 -8.24 -19.98 -8.01
N ARG A 262 -9.08 -19.24 -7.31
CA ARG A 262 -8.69 -18.13 -6.44
C ARG A 262 -8.80 -18.55 -4.98
N ILE A 263 -7.80 -18.20 -4.17
CA ILE A 263 -7.86 -18.32 -2.71
C ILE A 263 -8.91 -17.36 -2.17
N ALA A 264 -9.82 -17.90 -1.35
CA ALA A 264 -10.84 -17.14 -0.64
C ALA A 264 -11.03 -17.70 0.79
N SER A 265 -11.87 -17.00 1.57
CA SER A 265 -12.36 -17.44 2.88
C SER A 265 -13.81 -17.90 2.77
N ASP A 266 -14.20 -18.94 3.53
CA ASP A 266 -15.61 -19.27 3.78
C ASP A 266 -16.20 -18.55 5.01
N SER A 267 -15.34 -18.05 5.91
CA SER A 267 -15.72 -17.08 6.95
C SER A 267 -15.92 -15.69 6.34
N ALA A 268 -17.01 -15.03 6.73
CA ALA A 268 -17.32 -13.65 6.38
C ALA A 268 -16.53 -12.61 7.21
N GLU A 269 -15.92 -13.03 8.33
CA GLU A 269 -15.19 -12.17 9.25
C GLU A 269 -13.84 -12.78 9.66
N GLY A 270 -12.87 -11.93 10.00
CA GLY A 270 -11.55 -12.33 10.49
C GLY A 270 -10.46 -12.40 9.41
N ARG A 271 -9.24 -12.78 9.84
CA ARG A 271 -8.09 -13.01 8.96
C ARG A 271 -8.15 -14.40 8.34
N LEU A 272 -7.64 -14.54 7.12
CA LEU A 272 -7.45 -15.83 6.47
C LEU A 272 -6.65 -16.80 7.37
N ASN A 273 -7.18 -18.00 7.54
CA ASN A 273 -6.57 -19.06 8.34
C ASN A 273 -6.81 -20.42 7.67
N ALA A 274 -6.03 -21.43 8.04
CA ALA A 274 -6.06 -22.73 7.36
C ALA A 274 -7.40 -23.47 7.47
N ALA A 275 -8.20 -23.21 8.51
CA ALA A 275 -9.50 -23.87 8.72
C ALA A 275 -10.63 -23.25 7.87
N SER A 276 -10.49 -21.98 7.45
CA SER A 276 -11.46 -21.27 6.62
C SER A 276 -11.00 -21.10 5.16
N LEU A 277 -9.94 -21.80 4.76
CA LEU A 277 -9.30 -21.64 3.45
C LEU A 277 -10.05 -22.44 2.37
N VAL A 278 -10.53 -21.74 1.35
CA VAL A 278 -11.22 -22.36 0.21
C VAL A 278 -10.62 -21.93 -1.13
N LEU A 279 -10.66 -22.85 -2.10
CA LEU A 279 -10.41 -22.57 -3.51
C LEU A 279 -11.74 -22.25 -4.19
N GLU A 280 -11.89 -21.04 -4.70
CA GLU A 280 -12.97 -20.63 -5.58
C GLU A 280 -12.61 -20.99 -7.03
N THR A 281 -13.32 -21.95 -7.62
CA THR A 281 -13.08 -22.45 -8.98
C THR A 281 -13.65 -21.52 -10.05
N THR A 282 -13.27 -21.69 -11.32
CA THR A 282 -13.90 -20.92 -12.42
C THR A 282 -15.33 -21.37 -12.70
N ARG A 283 -16.11 -20.55 -13.42
CA ARG A 283 -17.43 -20.97 -13.95
C ARG A 283 -17.32 -22.22 -14.81
N THR A 284 -16.33 -22.25 -15.70
CA THR A 284 -16.13 -23.29 -16.72
C THR A 284 -15.66 -24.64 -16.15
N MET A 285 -14.76 -24.64 -15.17
CA MET A 285 -14.19 -25.87 -14.61
C MET A 285 -14.95 -26.38 -13.37
N GLY A 286 -15.53 -25.47 -12.57
CA GLY A 286 -16.11 -25.82 -11.26
C GLY A 286 -17.43 -25.15 -10.91
N ASN A 287 -18.12 -24.49 -11.85
CA ASN A 287 -19.36 -23.76 -11.62
C ASN A 287 -19.23 -22.69 -10.50
N SER A 288 -18.05 -22.10 -10.33
CA SER A 288 -17.74 -21.17 -9.23
C SER A 288 -17.98 -21.71 -7.82
N ILE A 289 -17.90 -23.04 -7.65
CA ILE A 289 -17.99 -23.69 -6.34
C ILE A 289 -16.71 -23.41 -5.55
N ARG A 290 -16.87 -23.04 -4.28
CA ARG A 290 -15.80 -22.94 -3.30
C ARG A 290 -15.57 -24.29 -2.62
N VAL A 291 -14.32 -24.73 -2.56
CA VAL A 291 -13.92 -26.05 -2.03
C VAL A 291 -12.90 -25.86 -0.92
N PRO A 292 -13.13 -26.37 0.31
CA PRO A 292 -12.13 -26.39 1.39
C PRO A 292 -10.82 -27.05 0.95
N LEU A 293 -9.70 -26.51 1.42
CA LEU A 293 -8.36 -27.03 1.14
C LEU A 293 -7.77 -27.73 2.35
N ASP A 294 -7.46 -29.02 2.21
CA ASP A 294 -6.60 -29.72 3.16
C ASP A 294 -5.14 -29.51 2.77
N LEU A 295 -4.39 -28.83 3.64
CA LEU A 295 -2.98 -28.50 3.45
C LEU A 295 -2.01 -29.43 4.18
N THR A 296 -2.49 -30.50 4.84
CA THR A 296 -1.67 -31.33 5.74
C THR A 296 -0.50 -32.04 5.07
N GLN A 297 -0.53 -32.22 3.75
CA GLN A 297 0.55 -32.83 2.98
C GLN A 297 1.65 -31.82 2.57
N LEU A 298 1.40 -30.52 2.70
CA LEU A 298 2.38 -29.48 2.38
C LEU A 298 3.35 -29.27 3.55
N LYS A 299 4.66 -29.28 3.24
CA LYS A 299 5.73 -28.98 4.22
C LYS A 299 5.74 -27.50 4.66
N GLY A 300 5.13 -26.65 3.84
CA GLY A 300 4.92 -25.25 4.10
C GLY A 300 4.12 -24.63 2.98
N TYR A 301 3.41 -23.56 3.30
CA TYR A 301 2.51 -22.87 2.40
C TYR A 301 2.42 -21.40 2.76
N GLN A 302 2.06 -20.60 1.77
CA GLN A 302 1.90 -19.16 1.89
C GLN A 302 0.77 -18.74 0.93
N PHE A 303 -0.30 -18.17 1.47
CA PHE A 303 -1.51 -17.85 0.72
C PHE A 303 -2.09 -16.50 1.14
N PHE A 304 -2.85 -15.82 0.28
CA PHE A 304 -3.64 -14.64 0.66
C PHE A 304 -4.96 -14.55 -0.14
N PRO A 305 -6.00 -13.87 0.36
CA PRO A 305 -7.28 -13.71 -0.33
C PRO A 305 -7.10 -12.98 -1.67
N GLY A 306 -7.60 -13.55 -2.76
CA GLY A 306 -7.45 -12.99 -4.10
C GLY A 306 -6.37 -13.65 -4.95
N GLN A 307 -5.42 -14.36 -4.33
CA GLN A 307 -4.34 -15.04 -5.02
C GLN A 307 -4.87 -16.13 -5.95
N ILE A 308 -4.46 -16.10 -7.21
CA ILE A 308 -4.72 -17.16 -8.18
C ILE A 308 -3.65 -18.23 -8.05
N VAL A 309 -4.09 -19.48 -7.92
CA VAL A 309 -3.24 -20.64 -7.65
C VAL A 309 -3.62 -21.82 -8.54
N ALA A 310 -2.63 -22.66 -8.86
CA ALA A 310 -2.83 -23.99 -9.40
C ALA A 310 -2.36 -25.01 -8.36
N LEU A 311 -3.26 -25.91 -7.96
CA LEU A 311 -3.07 -26.86 -6.87
C LEU A 311 -3.17 -28.28 -7.41
N ARG A 312 -2.11 -29.07 -7.27
CA ARG A 312 -2.15 -30.50 -7.59
C ARG A 312 -2.59 -31.29 -6.36
N GLY A 313 -3.57 -32.16 -6.52
CA GLY A 313 -4.21 -32.86 -5.40
C GLY A 313 -5.38 -33.74 -5.81
N SER A 314 -6.18 -34.18 -4.84
CA SER A 314 -7.38 -34.99 -5.09
C SER A 314 -8.47 -34.73 -4.04
N ASN A 315 -9.73 -34.96 -4.39
CA ASN A 315 -10.86 -34.86 -3.48
C ASN A 315 -11.50 -36.25 -3.30
N THR A 316 -10.89 -37.08 -2.45
CA THR A 316 -11.37 -38.45 -2.21
C THR A 316 -12.65 -38.49 -1.35
N SER A 317 -12.83 -37.50 -0.46
CA SER A 317 -13.92 -37.41 0.51
C SER A 317 -15.21 -36.82 -0.06
N GLY A 318 -15.13 -36.09 -1.18
CA GLY A 318 -16.20 -35.25 -1.71
C GLY A 318 -16.42 -33.95 -0.92
N ARG A 319 -15.54 -33.60 0.03
CA ARG A 319 -15.72 -32.49 0.98
C ARG A 319 -14.61 -31.44 0.93
N GLU A 320 -13.38 -31.88 0.70
CA GLU A 320 -12.19 -31.03 0.71
C GLU A 320 -11.20 -31.52 -0.35
N PHE A 321 -10.40 -30.61 -0.91
CA PHE A 321 -9.36 -30.93 -1.85
C PHE A 321 -8.04 -31.03 -1.10
N ALA A 322 -7.50 -32.26 -1.01
CA ALA A 322 -6.22 -32.51 -0.37
C ALA A 322 -5.08 -32.07 -1.30
N VAL A 323 -4.43 -30.97 -0.93
CA VAL A 323 -3.36 -30.33 -1.70
C VAL A 323 -2.04 -31.04 -1.43
N LYS A 324 -1.44 -31.56 -2.50
CA LYS A 324 -0.15 -32.27 -2.47
C LYS A 324 1.01 -31.41 -2.97
N GLU A 325 0.73 -30.50 -3.90
CA GLU A 325 1.71 -29.57 -4.48
C GLU A 325 1.00 -28.27 -4.90
N VAL A 326 1.67 -27.14 -4.69
CA VAL A 326 1.31 -25.84 -5.28
C VAL A 326 2.20 -25.66 -6.50
N LEU A 327 1.61 -25.45 -7.67
CA LEU A 327 2.37 -25.25 -8.92
C LEU A 327 2.77 -23.78 -9.06
N ASP A 328 4.05 -23.55 -9.35
CA ASP A 328 4.60 -22.20 -9.53
C ASP A 328 3.89 -21.46 -10.68
N VAL A 329 3.57 -20.19 -10.46
CA VAL A 329 3.10 -19.29 -11.51
C VAL A 329 4.31 -18.70 -12.23
N PRO A 330 4.43 -18.84 -13.56
CA PRO A 330 5.56 -18.27 -14.28
C PRO A 330 5.52 -16.74 -14.24
N LEU A 331 6.67 -16.15 -13.96
CA LEU A 331 6.89 -14.72 -14.08
C LEU A 331 6.96 -14.29 -15.55
N PHE A 332 6.63 -13.03 -15.86
CA PHE A 332 6.97 -12.43 -17.16
C PHE A 332 8.48 -12.53 -17.42
N ALA A 333 8.92 -12.54 -18.68
CA ALA A 333 10.35 -12.46 -19.01
C ALA A 333 10.98 -11.18 -18.42
N SER A 334 12.28 -11.24 -18.11
CA SER A 334 13.03 -10.04 -17.68
C SER A 334 13.11 -9.03 -18.83
N ALA A 335 13.08 -7.73 -18.50
CA ALA A 335 13.16 -6.68 -19.50
C ALA A 335 14.49 -6.70 -20.26
N ALA A 336 14.43 -6.55 -21.58
CA ALA A 336 15.56 -6.66 -22.48
C ALA A 336 15.35 -5.79 -23.74
N SER A 337 16.45 -5.27 -24.29
CA SER A 337 16.47 -4.39 -25.48
C SER A 337 17.58 -4.82 -26.44
N SER A 338 17.54 -4.38 -27.70
CA SER A 338 18.66 -4.61 -28.62
C SER A 338 19.89 -3.78 -28.22
N PRO A 339 21.13 -4.23 -28.52
CA PRO A 339 22.35 -3.49 -28.21
C PRO A 339 22.31 -2.03 -28.72
N SER A 340 21.81 -1.82 -29.94
CA SER A 340 21.65 -0.50 -30.56
C SER A 340 20.69 0.46 -29.83
N VAL A 341 19.67 -0.08 -29.14
CA VAL A 341 18.76 0.73 -28.32
C VAL A 341 19.44 1.13 -27.01
N LEU A 342 20.18 0.20 -26.40
CA LEU A 342 20.96 0.47 -25.18
C LEU A 342 22.12 1.45 -25.43
N GLU A 343 22.79 1.36 -26.58
CA GLU A 343 23.80 2.34 -27.03
C GLU A 343 23.18 3.75 -27.15
N ALA A 344 22.07 3.89 -27.88
CA ALA A 344 21.31 5.14 -27.96
C ALA A 344 20.65 5.60 -26.62
N HIS A 345 20.78 4.82 -25.54
CA HIS A 345 20.41 5.20 -24.19
C HIS A 345 21.63 5.64 -23.38
N ARG A 346 22.77 4.95 -23.52
CA ARG A 346 24.09 5.39 -23.02
C ARG A 346 24.47 6.77 -23.57
N ASP A 347 24.29 7.01 -24.86
CA ASP A 347 24.59 8.31 -25.47
C ASP A 347 23.73 9.44 -24.88
N ARG A 348 22.44 9.16 -24.61
CA ARG A 348 21.55 10.14 -23.96
C ARG A 348 22.01 10.45 -22.54
N LEU A 349 22.53 9.48 -21.81
CA LEU A 349 23.09 9.67 -20.47
C LEU A 349 24.35 10.56 -20.46
N ARG A 350 24.95 10.92 -21.61
CA ARG A 350 26.01 11.93 -21.68
C ARG A 350 25.50 13.36 -21.47
N GLY A 351 24.24 13.65 -21.77
CA GLY A 351 23.64 14.97 -21.52
C GLY A 351 24.10 16.10 -22.45
N GLY A 352 24.58 15.75 -23.65
CA GLY A 352 25.03 16.66 -24.71
C GLY A 352 26.43 16.30 -25.24
N PRO A 353 26.82 16.79 -26.42
CA PRO A 353 28.10 16.46 -27.05
C PRO A 353 29.33 17.00 -26.29
N ASP A 354 29.20 18.16 -25.64
CA ASP A 354 30.29 18.83 -24.92
C ASP A 354 30.27 18.55 -23.40
N ALA A 355 29.37 17.67 -22.93
CA ALA A 355 29.12 17.45 -21.50
C ALA A 355 30.02 16.39 -20.84
N MET A 356 30.52 15.43 -21.62
CA MET A 356 31.41 14.35 -21.17
C MET A 356 32.34 13.94 -22.31
N ASP A 357 33.52 13.39 -21.97
CA ASP A 357 34.41 12.77 -22.96
C ASP A 357 33.72 11.57 -23.63
N SER A 358 33.88 11.41 -24.95
CA SER A 358 33.33 10.28 -25.70
C SER A 358 33.91 8.95 -25.24
N ASP A 359 35.15 8.97 -24.76
CA ASP A 359 35.93 7.77 -24.44
C ASP A 359 35.74 7.32 -22.99
N SER A 360 35.06 8.13 -22.15
CA SER A 360 34.68 7.76 -20.78
C SER A 360 33.29 7.14 -20.72
N ASP A 361 33.01 6.27 -19.75
CA ASP A 361 31.63 5.83 -19.47
C ASP A 361 30.73 7.03 -19.12
N PRO A 362 29.45 7.05 -19.54
CA PRO A 362 28.50 8.07 -19.11
C PRO A 362 28.34 8.04 -17.58
N LEU A 363 28.20 9.22 -16.96
CA LEU A 363 27.84 9.28 -15.53
C LEU A 363 26.50 8.55 -15.29
N PRO A 364 26.28 7.98 -14.09
CA PRO A 364 25.00 7.39 -13.73
C PRO A 364 23.87 8.44 -13.69
N ALA A 365 22.62 7.98 -13.78
CA ALA A 365 21.43 8.81 -13.60
C ALA A 365 20.92 8.75 -12.15
N THR A 366 20.47 9.89 -11.61
CA THR A 366 19.95 10.03 -10.26
C THR A 366 18.43 10.20 -10.27
N PHE A 367 17.75 9.30 -9.57
CA PHE A 367 16.29 9.29 -9.41
C PHE A 367 15.96 9.49 -7.93
N LEU A 368 14.96 10.31 -7.64
CA LEU A 368 14.38 10.45 -6.31
C LEU A 368 12.93 9.93 -6.33
N PHE A 369 12.62 9.00 -5.42
CA PHE A 369 11.28 8.45 -5.22
C PHE A 369 10.76 8.83 -3.84
N ALA A 370 9.57 9.42 -3.78
CA ALA A 370 8.88 9.72 -2.54
C ALA A 370 7.37 9.47 -2.67
N SER A 371 6.71 9.34 -1.52
CA SER A 371 5.27 9.17 -1.43
C SER A 371 4.69 10.10 -0.38
N GLY A 372 3.47 10.58 -0.63
CA GLY A 372 2.70 11.33 0.35
C GLY A 372 2.28 10.46 1.55
N PRO A 373 1.91 11.06 2.70
CA PRO A 373 1.69 12.50 2.89
C PRO A 373 2.97 13.35 2.82
N TYR A 374 2.80 14.63 2.43
CA TYR A 374 3.89 15.59 2.22
C TYR A 374 4.00 16.68 3.30
N THR A 375 3.10 16.66 4.28
CA THR A 375 3.07 17.54 5.48
C THR A 375 2.69 16.70 6.70
N ALA A 376 2.97 17.17 7.92
CA ALA A 376 2.60 16.48 9.17
C ALA A 376 1.21 16.96 9.67
N ASP A 377 0.57 16.23 10.59
CA ASP A 377 -0.82 16.49 11.04
C ASP A 377 -1.03 17.88 11.70
N ASP A 378 0.05 18.59 12.04
CA ASP A 378 0.05 19.84 12.81
C ASP A 378 0.07 21.12 11.96
N ASN A 379 0.53 21.07 10.71
CA ASN A 379 0.64 22.25 9.83
C ASN A 379 0.37 21.92 8.33
N LEU A 380 0.16 22.95 7.51
CA LEU A 380 0.08 22.84 6.04
C LEU A 380 1.26 23.56 5.35
N ASP A 381 2.43 23.55 5.97
CA ASP A 381 3.63 24.26 5.48
C ASP A 381 4.47 23.40 4.50
N PHE A 382 4.16 22.10 4.40
CA PHE A 382 4.79 21.16 3.45
C PHE A 382 6.33 21.12 3.54
N GLU A 383 6.88 21.36 4.74
CA GLU A 383 8.32 21.41 5.02
C GLU A 383 9.09 20.16 4.50
N PRO A 384 8.57 18.92 4.59
CA PRO A 384 9.17 17.74 3.98
C PRO A 384 9.28 17.81 2.45
N LEU A 385 8.23 18.27 1.76
CA LEU A 385 8.23 18.43 0.30
C LEU A 385 9.23 19.50 -0.15
N HIS A 386 9.27 20.64 0.54
CA HIS A 386 10.23 21.70 0.28
C HIS A 386 11.66 21.18 0.44
N THR A 387 11.94 20.45 1.53
CA THR A 387 13.26 19.82 1.75
C THR A 387 13.60 18.84 0.63
N LEU A 388 12.65 18.01 0.17
CA LEU A 388 12.90 17.03 -0.89
C LEU A 388 13.19 17.71 -2.24
N CYS A 389 12.45 18.76 -2.56
CA CYS A 389 12.67 19.55 -3.78
C CYS A 389 14.01 20.30 -3.72
N ASP A 390 14.42 20.78 -2.54
CA ASP A 390 15.73 21.38 -2.33
C ASP A 390 16.84 20.36 -2.58
N ARG A 391 16.74 19.14 -2.02
CA ARG A 391 17.69 18.05 -2.34
C ARG A 391 17.70 17.70 -3.84
N ALA A 392 16.54 17.68 -4.50
CA ALA A 392 16.44 17.41 -5.94
C ALA A 392 17.13 18.48 -6.78
N ALA A 393 17.03 19.75 -6.38
CA ALA A 393 17.70 20.88 -6.99
C ALA A 393 19.22 20.84 -6.75
N ASP A 394 19.64 20.69 -5.49
CA ASP A 394 21.05 20.67 -5.07
C ASP A 394 21.85 19.51 -5.69
N THR A 395 21.19 18.38 -5.95
CA THR A 395 21.82 17.19 -6.57
C THR A 395 21.64 17.13 -8.10
N TYR A 396 20.99 18.13 -8.70
CA TYR A 396 20.58 18.15 -10.12
C TYR A 396 19.95 16.82 -10.58
N ALA A 397 19.03 16.27 -9.78
CA ALA A 397 18.44 14.96 -10.05
C ALA A 397 17.83 14.87 -11.47
N ASP A 398 18.07 13.75 -12.16
CA ASP A 398 17.56 13.52 -13.51
C ASP A 398 16.04 13.25 -13.49
N ALA A 399 15.54 12.62 -12.42
CA ALA A 399 14.11 12.40 -12.22
C ALA A 399 13.66 12.55 -10.75
N LEU A 400 12.45 13.08 -10.59
CA LEU A 400 11.73 13.18 -9.32
C LEU A 400 10.34 12.53 -9.50
N ILE A 401 10.12 11.41 -8.83
CA ILE A 401 8.92 10.57 -8.94
C ILE A 401 8.18 10.65 -7.61
N LEU A 402 6.99 11.26 -7.64
CA LEU A 402 6.18 11.57 -6.47
C LEU A 402 4.85 10.81 -6.54
N ALA A 403 4.60 9.93 -5.58
CA ALA A 403 3.29 9.31 -5.38
C ALA A 403 2.44 10.12 -4.40
N GLY A 404 1.12 10.21 -4.64
CA GLY A 404 0.18 10.86 -3.73
C GLY A 404 0.01 10.12 -2.39
N PRO A 405 -0.78 10.66 -1.46
CA PRO A 405 -1.56 11.90 -1.62
C PRO A 405 -0.71 13.16 -1.51
N PHE A 406 -0.93 14.09 -2.44
CA PHE A 406 -0.36 15.45 -2.43
C PHE A 406 -1.09 16.36 -1.45
N ILE A 407 -2.42 16.46 -1.58
CA ILE A 407 -3.29 17.04 -0.54
C ILE A 407 -4.18 15.92 -0.04
N ASP A 408 -3.85 15.44 1.15
CA ASP A 408 -4.45 14.26 1.73
C ASP A 408 -5.82 14.57 2.35
N SER A 409 -6.86 13.93 1.82
CA SER A 409 -8.21 13.95 2.40
C SER A 409 -8.29 13.37 3.82
N GLU A 410 -7.26 12.64 4.27
CA GLU A 410 -7.13 12.13 5.63
C GLU A 410 -6.45 13.09 6.62
N HIS A 411 -5.85 14.19 6.13
CA HIS A 411 -5.16 15.18 6.96
C HIS A 411 -6.19 15.91 7.86
N PRO A 412 -5.95 16.09 9.18
CA PRO A 412 -6.96 16.59 10.11
C PRO A 412 -7.57 17.93 9.69
N MET A 413 -6.73 18.91 9.31
CA MET A 413 -7.18 20.23 8.87
C MET A 413 -7.90 20.23 7.51
N ILE A 414 -7.53 19.33 6.60
CA ILE A 414 -8.21 19.20 5.29
C ILE A 414 -9.59 18.54 5.49
N ALA A 415 -9.67 17.56 6.39
CA ALA A 415 -10.91 16.85 6.72
C ALA A 415 -11.89 17.69 7.55
N SER A 416 -11.40 18.58 8.41
CA SER A 416 -12.25 19.55 9.14
C SER A 416 -12.66 20.74 8.27
N GLY A 417 -11.82 21.13 7.31
CA GLY A 417 -11.94 22.41 6.58
C GLY A 417 -11.62 23.63 7.45
N ASP A 418 -10.98 23.42 8.61
CA ASP A 418 -10.65 24.44 9.61
C ASP A 418 -9.19 24.88 9.44
N PHE A 419 -8.93 25.63 8.37
CA PHE A 419 -7.64 26.27 8.09
C PHE A 419 -7.81 27.49 7.18
N ASP A 420 -6.94 28.48 7.34
CA ASP A 420 -6.80 29.62 6.44
C ASP A 420 -5.56 29.44 5.54
N LEU A 421 -5.57 30.06 4.36
CA LEU A 421 -4.34 30.22 3.57
C LEU A 421 -3.61 31.48 4.05
N PRO A 422 -2.26 31.48 4.10
CA PRO A 422 -1.44 32.66 4.39
C PRO A 422 -1.91 33.96 3.73
N GLU A 423 -2.00 35.03 4.53
CA GLU A 423 -2.58 36.34 4.18
C GLU A 423 -1.88 37.05 3.01
N ASP A 424 -0.63 36.69 2.72
CA ASP A 424 0.18 37.24 1.65
C ASP A 424 -0.11 36.63 0.27
N MET A 425 -0.90 35.55 0.20
CA MET A 425 -1.30 34.94 -1.06
C MET A 425 -2.36 35.75 -1.80
N PRO A 426 -2.15 36.10 -3.09
CA PRO A 426 -3.18 36.73 -3.91
C PRO A 426 -4.20 35.69 -4.39
N TYR A 427 -5.22 35.41 -3.58
CA TYR A 427 -6.39 34.62 -3.98
C TYR A 427 -7.70 35.35 -3.71
N ASP A 428 -8.75 34.94 -4.42
CA ASP A 428 -10.13 35.39 -4.18
C ASP A 428 -10.82 34.34 -3.27
N PRO A 429 -11.24 34.70 -2.04
CA PRO A 429 -11.90 33.78 -1.13
C PRO A 429 -13.19 33.17 -1.69
N ASP A 430 -13.94 33.91 -2.50
CA ASP A 430 -15.24 33.45 -3.04
C ASP A 430 -15.07 32.39 -4.15
N THR A 431 -13.87 32.22 -4.72
CA THR A 431 -13.57 31.26 -5.79
C THR A 431 -12.42 30.30 -5.46
N ALA A 432 -11.94 30.28 -4.21
CA ALA A 432 -10.89 29.36 -3.76
C ALA A 432 -11.35 27.89 -3.81
N THR A 433 -10.44 26.99 -4.18
CA THR A 433 -10.66 25.54 -4.23
C THR A 433 -9.41 24.79 -3.77
N MET A 434 -9.48 23.47 -3.60
CA MET A 434 -8.28 22.66 -3.30
C MET A 434 -7.22 22.72 -4.41
N ALA A 435 -7.58 23.07 -5.65
CA ALA A 435 -6.61 23.36 -6.71
C ALA A 435 -5.84 24.67 -6.44
N THR A 436 -6.48 25.66 -5.80
CA THR A 436 -5.83 26.89 -5.30
C THR A 436 -4.83 26.55 -4.19
N VAL A 437 -5.22 25.69 -3.24
CA VAL A 437 -4.33 25.20 -2.16
C VAL A 437 -3.09 24.52 -2.75
N PHE A 438 -3.28 23.58 -3.69
CA PHE A 438 -2.17 22.89 -4.37
C PHE A 438 -1.24 23.88 -5.10
N ARG A 439 -1.83 24.85 -5.82
CA ARG A 439 -1.08 25.84 -6.59
C ARG A 439 -0.10 26.65 -5.73
N TYR A 440 -0.46 26.96 -4.49
CA TYR A 440 0.38 27.77 -3.62
C TYR A 440 1.27 26.96 -2.68
N LEU A 441 0.80 25.81 -2.18
CA LEU A 441 1.55 25.04 -1.18
C LEU A 441 2.46 23.95 -1.78
N ILE A 442 2.24 23.54 -3.04
CA ILE A 442 2.98 22.41 -3.66
C ILE A 442 3.73 22.86 -4.92
N SER A 443 3.09 23.60 -5.82
CA SER A 443 3.73 23.99 -7.09
C SER A 443 5.01 24.85 -6.95
N PRO A 444 5.19 25.75 -5.95
CA PRO A 444 6.45 26.51 -5.82
C PRO A 444 7.68 25.63 -5.59
N ALA A 445 7.55 24.55 -4.81
CA ALA A 445 8.62 23.59 -4.59
C ALA A 445 9.05 22.94 -5.92
N LEU A 446 8.08 22.55 -6.76
CA LEU A 446 8.34 21.97 -8.08
C LEU A 446 8.93 23.00 -9.08
N HIS A 447 8.54 24.28 -9.01
CA HIS A 447 9.19 25.34 -9.81
C HIS A 447 10.66 25.54 -9.41
N LYS A 448 11.02 25.41 -8.13
CA LYS A 448 12.41 25.49 -7.67
C LYS A 448 13.28 24.38 -8.28
N VAL A 449 12.80 23.14 -8.32
CA VAL A 449 13.52 22.02 -8.98
C VAL A 449 13.77 22.32 -10.46
N VAL A 450 12.74 22.80 -11.18
CA VAL A 450 12.83 23.08 -12.62
C VAL A 450 13.69 24.32 -12.93
N ALA A 451 13.78 25.28 -12.00
CA ALA A 451 14.70 26.41 -12.12
C ALA A 451 16.17 25.99 -11.96
N ALA A 452 16.46 25.00 -11.10
CA ALA A 452 17.81 24.45 -10.93
C ALA A 452 18.20 23.47 -12.05
N ASN A 453 17.29 22.59 -12.47
CA ASN A 453 17.48 21.67 -13.59
C ASN A 453 16.30 21.77 -14.57
N PRO A 454 16.40 22.54 -15.67
CA PRO A 454 15.34 22.65 -16.68
C PRO A 454 15.00 21.34 -17.40
N HIS A 455 15.87 20.32 -17.32
CA HIS A 455 15.74 19.03 -18.00
C HIS A 455 15.29 17.88 -17.09
N VAL A 456 14.98 18.17 -15.81
CA VAL A 456 14.45 17.18 -14.85
C VAL A 456 13.15 16.53 -15.33
N THR A 457 13.05 15.21 -15.19
CA THR A 457 11.82 14.46 -15.41
C THR A 457 11.01 14.38 -14.12
N ILE A 458 9.93 15.16 -14.00
CA ILE A 458 9.04 15.12 -12.83
C ILE A 458 7.77 14.33 -13.17
N LEU A 459 7.49 13.30 -12.38
CA LEU A 459 6.32 12.43 -12.50
C LEU A 459 5.46 12.52 -11.24
N LEU A 460 4.17 12.82 -11.40
CA LEU A 460 3.18 12.77 -10.32
C LEU A 460 2.25 11.57 -10.54
N ILE A 461 2.15 10.69 -9.54
CA ILE A 461 1.25 9.54 -9.51
C ILE A 461 0.11 9.86 -8.52
N PRO A 462 -1.16 9.85 -8.94
CA PRO A 462 -2.29 10.18 -8.08
C PRO A 462 -2.55 9.09 -7.02
N SER A 463 -3.17 9.48 -5.92
CA SER A 463 -3.72 8.58 -4.91
C SER A 463 -5.23 8.76 -4.78
N VAL A 464 -5.96 7.70 -4.40
CA VAL A 464 -7.40 7.79 -4.11
C VAL A 464 -7.71 8.66 -2.89
N ARG A 465 -6.66 9.08 -2.16
CA ARG A 465 -6.70 10.04 -1.05
C ARG A 465 -6.51 11.50 -1.47
N ASP A 466 -6.14 11.79 -2.73
CA ASP A 466 -5.95 13.16 -3.22
C ASP A 466 -7.28 13.93 -3.30
N VAL A 467 -7.50 14.90 -2.41
CA VAL A 467 -8.74 15.70 -2.37
C VAL A 467 -8.93 16.59 -3.63
N ILE A 468 -7.87 16.80 -4.40
CA ILE A 468 -7.91 17.53 -5.69
C ILE A 468 -8.44 16.68 -6.85
N ASP A 469 -8.52 15.36 -6.69
CA ASP A 469 -8.99 14.46 -7.75
C ASP A 469 -10.47 14.07 -7.55
N LYS A 470 -11.17 13.96 -8.68
CA LYS A 470 -12.53 13.45 -8.77
C LYS A 470 -12.57 11.94 -9.00
N HIS A 471 -11.46 11.33 -9.43
CA HIS A 471 -11.35 9.90 -9.67
C HIS A 471 -11.02 9.16 -8.35
N ALA A 472 -11.97 9.15 -7.40
CA ALA A 472 -11.79 8.51 -6.09
C ALA A 472 -11.96 6.97 -6.11
N ALA A 473 -11.43 6.30 -7.13
CA ALA A 473 -11.47 4.86 -7.31
C ALA A 473 -10.16 4.36 -7.93
N TRP A 474 -9.85 3.08 -7.76
CA TRP A 474 -8.64 2.46 -8.29
C TRP A 474 -8.99 1.30 -9.24
N PRO A 475 -8.34 1.15 -10.41
CA PRO A 475 -7.26 2.00 -10.96
C PRO A 475 -7.68 3.44 -11.30
N GLN A 476 -6.75 4.40 -11.21
CA GLN A 476 -7.05 5.83 -11.20
C GLN A 476 -6.40 6.57 -12.39
N ASP A 477 -7.14 7.47 -13.05
CA ASP A 477 -6.58 8.37 -14.07
C ASP A 477 -5.73 9.49 -13.44
N GLY A 478 -4.91 10.16 -14.23
CA GLY A 478 -4.19 11.35 -13.78
C GLY A 478 -5.12 12.52 -13.49
N PHE A 479 -4.99 13.15 -12.32
CA PHE A 479 -5.78 14.32 -11.96
C PHE A 479 -5.57 15.50 -12.93
N SER A 480 -6.55 16.40 -12.96
CA SER A 480 -6.53 17.56 -13.86
C SER A 480 -5.36 18.50 -13.56
N ARG A 481 -4.45 18.66 -14.52
CA ARG A 481 -3.39 19.68 -14.51
C ARG A 481 -3.90 21.13 -14.42
N LYS A 482 -5.15 21.36 -14.85
CA LYS A 482 -5.76 22.71 -14.92
C LYS A 482 -5.74 23.38 -13.55
N ASP A 483 -5.44 24.67 -13.53
CA ASP A 483 -5.46 25.55 -12.34
C ASP A 483 -4.43 25.25 -11.23
N LEU A 484 -3.74 24.10 -11.26
CA LEU A 484 -2.69 23.71 -10.30
C LEU A 484 -1.37 24.50 -10.40
N GLY A 485 -1.15 25.28 -11.48
CA GLY A 485 0.05 26.11 -11.65
C GLY A 485 1.38 25.36 -11.86
N LEU A 486 1.34 24.06 -12.18
CA LEU A 486 2.53 23.21 -12.33
C LEU A 486 3.51 23.69 -13.44
N PRO A 487 4.84 23.46 -13.30
CA PRO A 487 5.81 23.62 -14.39
C PRO A 487 5.52 22.73 -15.61
N LYS A 488 5.92 23.15 -16.82
CA LYS A 488 5.61 22.41 -18.08
C LYS A 488 6.25 21.01 -18.15
N THR A 489 7.39 20.81 -17.49
CA THR A 489 8.12 19.54 -17.40
C THR A 489 7.39 18.47 -16.58
N VAL A 490 6.54 18.88 -15.64
CA VAL A 490 5.77 17.97 -14.78
C VAL A 490 4.72 17.19 -15.58
N ARG A 491 4.78 15.86 -15.50
CA ARG A 491 3.78 14.96 -16.09
C ARG A 491 2.99 14.27 -14.99
N ILE A 492 1.66 14.31 -15.12
CA ILE A 492 0.75 13.53 -14.26
C ILE A 492 0.45 12.24 -15.03
N VAL A 493 0.72 11.10 -14.40
CA VAL A 493 0.41 9.77 -14.93
C VAL A 493 -0.79 9.18 -14.15
N GLY A 494 -1.23 7.99 -14.50
CA GLY A 494 -2.26 7.26 -13.73
C GLY A 494 -1.66 6.43 -12.59
N ASN A 495 -2.54 5.75 -11.84
CA ASN A 495 -2.17 4.84 -10.76
C ASN A 495 -2.94 3.51 -10.88
N PRO A 496 -2.27 2.38 -11.15
CA PRO A 496 -0.84 2.23 -11.32
C PRO A 496 -0.39 2.69 -12.72
N MET A 497 0.92 2.70 -12.96
CA MET A 497 1.48 2.99 -14.27
C MET A 497 2.79 2.21 -14.49
N MET A 498 3.02 1.78 -15.72
CA MET A 498 4.32 1.27 -16.19
C MET A 498 4.93 2.22 -17.24
N LEU A 499 6.19 2.59 -17.05
CA LEU A 499 6.93 3.58 -17.83
C LEU A 499 8.32 3.03 -18.15
N SER A 500 8.84 3.29 -19.36
CA SER A 500 10.28 3.16 -19.63
C SER A 500 10.95 4.52 -19.43
N LEU A 501 12.02 4.56 -18.62
CA LEU A 501 12.90 5.71 -18.40
C LEU A 501 14.25 5.33 -19.01
N ASN A 502 14.44 5.68 -20.29
CA ASN A 502 15.43 5.02 -21.16
C ASN A 502 15.21 3.48 -21.14
N ASP A 503 16.23 2.71 -20.77
CA ASP A 503 16.23 1.25 -20.66
C ASP A 503 15.41 0.74 -19.47
N MET A 504 15.37 1.50 -18.37
CA MET A 504 14.73 1.04 -17.13
C MET A 504 13.20 1.01 -17.23
N VAL A 505 12.60 -0.17 -17.08
CA VAL A 505 11.15 -0.32 -16.94
C VAL A 505 10.73 -0.08 -15.49
N LEU A 506 10.14 1.08 -15.20
CA LEU A 506 9.54 1.46 -13.93
C LEU A 506 8.08 1.01 -13.86
N GLY A 507 7.72 0.20 -12.88
CA GLY A 507 6.35 0.01 -12.41
C GLY A 507 6.11 0.83 -11.14
N VAL A 508 4.98 1.54 -11.04
CA VAL A 508 4.65 2.35 -9.87
C VAL A 508 3.15 2.31 -9.54
N SER A 509 2.84 2.24 -8.25
CA SER A 509 1.49 2.45 -7.70
C SER A 509 1.58 3.19 -6.38
N SER A 510 0.54 3.98 -6.02
CA SER A 510 0.46 4.65 -4.72
C SER A 510 -0.36 3.88 -3.66
N GLN A 511 -0.91 2.71 -4.01
CA GLN A 511 -1.71 1.90 -3.08
C GLN A 511 -0.80 1.13 -2.14
N ASP A 512 -1.15 1.09 -0.85
CA ASP A 512 -0.40 0.34 0.17
C ASP A 512 -0.74 -1.17 0.15
N VAL A 513 -0.53 -1.78 -1.01
CA VAL A 513 -0.74 -3.21 -1.24
C VAL A 513 0.14 -4.08 -0.33
N LEU A 514 1.32 -3.59 0.07
CA LEU A 514 2.24 -4.36 0.91
C LEU A 514 1.73 -4.49 2.34
N PHE A 515 1.09 -3.44 2.87
CA PHE A 515 0.43 -3.51 4.17
C PHE A 515 -0.78 -4.45 4.11
N ASP A 516 -1.63 -4.32 3.08
CA ASP A 516 -2.76 -5.23 2.83
C ASP A 516 -2.31 -6.71 2.80
N LEU A 517 -1.29 -7.03 1.99
CA LEU A 517 -0.72 -8.38 1.92
C LEU A 517 -0.21 -8.88 3.27
N ARG A 518 0.47 -8.04 4.07
CA ARG A 518 0.91 -8.41 5.43
C ARG A 518 -0.27 -8.72 6.36
N GLN A 519 -1.38 -8.00 6.24
CA GLN A 519 -2.56 -8.19 7.09
C GLN A 519 -3.33 -9.46 6.75
N GLU A 520 -3.41 -9.82 5.46
CA GLU A 520 -4.26 -10.92 4.99
C GLU A 520 -3.52 -12.23 4.70
N GLU A 521 -2.18 -12.21 4.63
CA GLU A 521 -1.40 -13.42 4.39
C GLU A 521 -1.62 -14.49 5.47
N LEU A 522 -1.74 -15.74 5.02
CA LEU A 522 -1.68 -16.97 5.78
C LEU A 522 -0.36 -17.68 5.45
N VAL A 523 0.53 -17.84 6.44
CA VAL A 523 1.73 -18.70 6.34
C VAL A 523 1.58 -19.89 7.27
N GLY A 524 2.02 -21.07 6.83
CA GLY A 524 2.17 -22.25 7.68
C GLY A 524 3.36 -23.11 7.26
N GLY A 525 3.92 -23.87 8.20
CA GLY A 525 5.15 -24.64 7.98
C GLY A 525 6.32 -23.73 7.58
N ARG A 526 7.14 -24.17 6.62
CA ARG A 526 8.25 -23.36 6.08
C ARG A 526 7.87 -22.71 4.73
N PRO A 527 7.61 -21.39 4.65
CA PRO A 527 7.35 -20.70 3.38
C PRO A 527 8.55 -20.76 2.42
N ALA A 528 8.28 -20.54 1.13
CA ALA A 528 9.32 -20.53 0.09
C ALA A 528 10.26 -19.32 0.24
N GLU A 529 9.71 -18.15 0.57
CA GLU A 529 10.46 -16.93 0.88
C GLU A 529 10.20 -16.54 2.35
N PRO A 530 11.11 -16.82 3.30
CA PRO A 530 10.87 -16.52 4.72
C PRO A 530 10.85 -15.01 5.02
N ALA A 531 11.59 -14.18 4.28
CA ALA A 531 11.64 -12.75 4.54
C ALA A 531 10.35 -12.05 4.10
N LEU A 532 9.56 -11.57 5.08
CA LEU A 532 8.24 -10.96 4.86
C LEU A 532 8.22 -9.95 3.72
N LEU A 533 9.11 -8.96 3.74
CA LEU A 533 9.14 -7.87 2.75
C LEU A 533 9.39 -8.41 1.33
N ARG A 534 10.32 -9.35 1.18
CA ARG A 534 10.59 -10.03 -0.10
C ARG A 534 9.40 -10.87 -0.55
N ARG A 535 8.72 -11.57 0.37
CA ARG A 535 7.56 -12.41 0.09
C ARG A 535 6.35 -11.60 -0.38
N VAL A 536 5.99 -10.51 0.30
CA VAL A 536 4.87 -9.65 -0.15
C VAL A 536 5.18 -8.97 -1.48
N SER A 537 6.43 -8.58 -1.73
CA SER A 537 6.85 -8.07 -3.04
C SER A 537 6.79 -9.14 -4.14
N ARG A 538 7.18 -10.38 -3.84
CA ARG A 538 7.14 -11.53 -4.77
C ARG A 538 5.72 -11.81 -5.25
N TYR A 539 4.71 -11.70 -4.38
CA TYR A 539 3.31 -11.88 -4.78
C TYR A 539 2.85 -10.92 -5.88
N LEU A 540 3.31 -9.66 -5.89
CA LEU A 540 2.95 -8.70 -6.93
C LEU A 540 3.46 -9.14 -8.31
N LEU A 541 4.64 -9.75 -8.35
CA LEU A 541 5.30 -10.25 -9.56
C LEU A 541 4.67 -11.57 -10.04
N GLU A 542 4.43 -12.51 -9.12
CA GLU A 542 3.75 -13.80 -9.41
C GLU A 542 2.31 -13.58 -9.88
N GLN A 543 1.58 -12.67 -9.24
CA GLN A 543 0.20 -12.33 -9.58
C GLN A 543 0.10 -11.23 -10.64
N ARG A 544 1.23 -10.76 -11.19
CA ARG A 544 1.30 -9.85 -12.35
C ARG A 544 0.40 -8.62 -12.21
N HIS A 545 0.23 -8.08 -11.00
CA HIS A 545 -0.81 -7.10 -10.69
C HIS A 545 -0.40 -6.24 -9.49
N TYR A 546 -0.72 -4.95 -9.53
CA TYR A 546 -0.32 -3.98 -8.50
C TYR A 546 -1.16 -4.06 -7.21
N PHE A 547 -2.34 -4.68 -7.24
CA PHE A 547 -3.19 -4.89 -6.05
C PHE A 547 -3.91 -6.26 -6.07
N PRO A 548 -3.23 -7.40 -5.89
CA PRO A 548 -3.84 -8.72 -6.10
C PRO A 548 -4.77 -9.17 -4.95
N VAL A 549 -4.84 -8.42 -3.84
CA VAL A 549 -5.65 -8.76 -2.66
C VAL A 549 -7.13 -8.55 -2.96
N PHE A 550 -7.95 -9.60 -2.80
CA PHE A 550 -9.38 -9.53 -3.05
C PHE A 550 -10.20 -10.48 -2.13
N PRO A 551 -11.20 -9.98 -1.38
CA PRO A 551 -11.51 -8.57 -1.15
C PRO A 551 -10.34 -7.80 -0.51
N PRO A 552 -10.25 -6.46 -0.67
CA PRO A 552 -9.23 -5.65 -0.01
C PRO A 552 -9.37 -5.69 1.53
N THR A 553 -8.30 -5.35 2.24
CA THR A 553 -8.27 -5.41 3.71
C THR A 553 -9.35 -4.54 4.33
N ASP A 554 -9.96 -5.03 5.40
CA ASP A 554 -10.96 -4.26 6.14
C ASP A 554 -10.36 -2.94 6.67
N ARG A 555 -11.08 -1.85 6.44
CA ARG A 555 -10.65 -0.47 6.77
C ARG A 555 -10.26 -0.27 8.24
N SER A 556 -10.80 -1.08 9.15
CA SER A 556 -10.46 -1.05 10.59
C SER A 556 -9.08 -1.64 10.93
N ARG A 557 -8.51 -2.45 10.03
CA ARG A 557 -7.17 -3.06 10.16
C ARG A 557 -6.06 -2.24 9.49
N LEU A 558 -6.41 -1.25 8.68
CA LEU A 558 -5.47 -0.34 8.03
C LEU A 558 -4.90 0.70 9.01
N PRO A 559 -3.79 1.40 8.67
CA PRO A 559 -3.19 2.42 9.53
C PRO A 559 -4.18 3.55 9.88
N LYS A 560 -4.08 4.07 11.11
CA LYS A 560 -5.00 5.11 11.61
C LYS A 560 -4.70 6.49 11.02
N THR A 561 -5.76 7.18 10.64
CA THR A 561 -5.70 8.47 9.94
C THR A 561 -5.75 9.68 10.84
N GLY A 562 -5.45 10.86 10.26
CA GLY A 562 -5.56 12.18 10.90
C GLY A 562 -6.97 12.55 11.34
N THR A 563 -7.99 11.96 10.73
CA THR A 563 -9.39 12.36 10.90
C THR A 563 -9.96 11.97 12.26
N THR A 564 -11.03 12.66 12.68
CA THR A 564 -11.77 12.38 13.93
C THR A 564 -12.32 10.95 14.02
N HIS A 565 -12.60 10.31 12.88
CA HIS A 565 -13.02 8.91 12.80
C HIS A 565 -11.84 7.93 12.80
N GLY A 566 -10.62 8.38 12.49
CA GLY A 566 -9.39 7.60 12.51
C GLY A 566 -9.30 6.45 11.50
N ALA A 567 -10.30 6.28 10.62
CA ALA A 567 -10.38 5.18 9.65
C ALA A 567 -10.11 5.69 8.21
N PRO A 568 -9.20 5.05 7.44
CA PRO A 568 -8.91 5.40 6.04
C PRO A 568 -10.06 4.98 5.11
N PRO A 569 -10.14 5.46 3.85
CA PRO A 569 -11.20 5.09 2.91
C PRO A 569 -11.12 3.62 2.45
N GLY A 570 -9.93 3.01 2.55
CA GLY A 570 -9.62 1.67 2.03
C GLY A 570 -9.07 1.74 0.60
N ALA A 571 -8.91 0.58 -0.04
CA ALA A 571 -8.29 0.48 -1.37
C ALA A 571 -9.12 1.09 -2.53
N MET A 572 -10.41 1.35 -2.31
CA MET A 572 -11.33 1.98 -3.29
C MET A 572 -11.38 1.29 -4.67
N LEU A 573 -11.29 -0.05 -4.70
CA LEU A 573 -11.24 -0.83 -5.94
C LEU A 573 -12.54 -0.72 -6.76
N ASP A 574 -12.43 -0.38 -8.05
CA ASP A 574 -13.49 -0.60 -9.03
C ASP A 574 -13.26 -1.94 -9.73
N VAL A 575 -14.02 -2.95 -9.31
CA VAL A 575 -13.77 -4.36 -9.69
C VAL A 575 -13.90 -4.58 -11.20
N SER A 576 -14.78 -3.82 -11.88
CA SER A 576 -14.96 -3.87 -13.33
C SER A 576 -13.71 -3.41 -14.12
N TYR A 577 -12.76 -2.73 -13.47
CA TYR A 577 -11.57 -2.14 -14.11
C TYR A 577 -10.24 -2.66 -13.56
N LEU A 578 -10.23 -3.69 -12.70
CA LEU A 578 -9.00 -4.28 -12.14
C LEU A 578 -8.00 -4.74 -13.20
N LYS A 579 -8.44 -5.07 -14.42
CA LYS A 579 -7.54 -5.39 -15.54
C LYS A 579 -6.59 -4.23 -15.92
N LEU A 580 -6.93 -2.99 -15.57
CA LEU A 580 -6.03 -1.84 -15.74
C LEU A 580 -4.96 -1.75 -14.64
N GLY A 581 -5.09 -2.56 -13.58
CA GLY A 581 -4.11 -2.77 -12.52
C GLY A 581 -3.10 -3.89 -12.82
N GLU A 582 -3.17 -4.52 -14.00
CA GLU A 582 -2.25 -5.60 -14.41
C GLU A 582 -0.92 -5.04 -14.91
N MET A 583 0.16 -5.76 -14.60
CA MET A 583 1.49 -5.48 -15.14
C MET A 583 1.55 -6.02 -16.58
N VAL A 584 2.05 -5.22 -17.51
CA VAL A 584 2.22 -5.63 -18.92
C VAL A 584 3.60 -6.26 -19.18
N ALA A 585 4.65 -5.72 -18.52
CA ALA A 585 6.03 -6.22 -18.37
C ALA A 585 6.30 -6.97 -17.04
N ARG A 586 7.46 -7.61 -16.90
CA ARG A 586 8.19 -7.59 -15.62
C ARG A 586 8.85 -6.21 -15.52
N PRO A 587 8.63 -5.41 -14.46
CA PRO A 587 9.39 -4.18 -14.26
C PRO A 587 10.87 -4.49 -13.95
N ASP A 588 11.76 -3.57 -14.27
CA ASP A 588 13.14 -3.53 -13.74
C ASP A 588 13.16 -2.96 -12.31
N VAL A 589 12.32 -1.94 -12.07
CA VAL A 589 12.13 -1.28 -10.77
C VAL A 589 10.65 -1.20 -10.45
N LEU A 590 10.25 -1.65 -9.26
CA LEU A 590 8.87 -1.60 -8.77
C LEU A 590 8.79 -0.70 -7.53
N VAL A 591 8.11 0.43 -7.64
CA VAL A 591 7.90 1.38 -6.55
C VAL A 591 6.50 1.23 -5.98
N VAL A 592 6.42 0.79 -4.73
CA VAL A 592 5.17 0.50 -4.01
C VAL A 592 5.29 1.03 -2.57
N PRO A 593 4.93 2.31 -2.33
CA PRO A 593 5.01 2.94 -1.02
C PRO A 593 4.07 2.28 -0.01
N SER A 594 4.52 2.20 1.24
CA SER A 594 3.82 1.48 2.29
C SER A 594 4.10 2.05 3.68
N ALA A 595 3.14 1.91 4.58
CA ALA A 595 3.29 2.11 6.03
C ALA A 595 4.17 1.04 6.71
N LEU A 596 4.56 -0.03 5.99
CA LEU A 596 5.64 -0.91 6.43
C LEU A 596 6.98 -0.15 6.50
N PRO A 597 7.98 -0.66 7.25
CA PRO A 597 9.33 -0.10 7.21
C PRO A 597 9.81 0.10 5.76
N PRO A 598 10.43 1.25 5.44
CA PRO A 598 10.95 1.51 4.11
C PRO A 598 12.11 0.55 3.80
N PHE A 599 12.25 0.14 2.53
CA PHE A 599 13.25 -0.84 2.11
C PHE A 599 13.55 -0.74 0.61
N ALA A 600 14.69 -1.29 0.19
CA ALA A 600 15.06 -1.56 -1.19
C ALA A 600 15.64 -2.98 -1.32
N ASN A 601 14.91 -3.88 -1.97
CA ASN A 601 15.27 -5.30 -2.10
C ASN A 601 15.28 -5.76 -3.56
N VAL A 602 16.15 -6.71 -3.91
CA VAL A 602 16.05 -7.44 -5.18
C VAL A 602 15.18 -8.69 -5.00
N VAL A 603 14.10 -8.78 -5.76
CA VAL A 603 13.17 -9.91 -5.79
C VAL A 603 12.95 -10.30 -7.25
N GLU A 604 13.29 -11.54 -7.62
CA GLU A 604 13.10 -12.04 -8.99
C GLU A 604 13.69 -11.12 -10.08
N SER A 605 14.91 -10.64 -9.87
CA SER A 605 15.62 -9.68 -10.73
C SER A 605 14.96 -8.30 -10.87
N VAL A 606 13.99 -7.97 -10.00
CA VAL A 606 13.35 -6.65 -9.90
C VAL A 606 13.87 -5.91 -8.67
N VAL A 607 14.22 -4.63 -8.80
CA VAL A 607 14.50 -3.75 -7.65
C VAL A 607 13.15 -3.26 -7.10
N VAL A 608 12.75 -3.76 -5.93
CA VAL A 608 11.50 -3.34 -5.27
C VAL A 608 11.81 -2.33 -4.19
N ILE A 609 11.18 -1.16 -4.29
CA ILE A 609 11.42 0.00 -3.43
C ILE A 609 10.13 0.39 -2.71
N ASN A 610 10.14 0.30 -1.37
CA ASN A 610 9.25 1.07 -0.52
C ASN A 610 10.03 2.30 -0.01
N PRO A 611 9.82 3.52 -0.56
CA PRO A 611 10.49 4.72 -0.05
C PRO A 611 10.01 5.12 1.36
N GLY A 612 8.93 4.52 1.85
CA GLY A 612 8.14 5.04 2.95
C GLY A 612 7.31 6.27 2.54
N TYR A 613 6.61 6.84 3.50
CA TYR A 613 5.99 8.16 3.34
C TYR A 613 7.00 9.26 3.68
N LEU A 614 6.95 10.38 2.96
CA LEU A 614 7.88 11.50 3.14
C LEU A 614 7.61 12.24 4.46
N SER A 615 6.33 12.40 4.81
CA SER A 615 5.89 12.83 6.12
C SER A 615 5.21 11.69 6.87
N LYS A 616 5.50 11.57 8.16
CA LYS A 616 4.68 10.81 9.10
C LYS A 616 3.79 11.80 9.84
N ARG A 617 2.65 11.32 10.32
CA ARG A 617 1.65 12.12 11.04
C ARG A 617 2.21 13.06 12.11
N ARG A 618 3.27 12.65 12.81
CA ARG A 618 3.90 13.41 13.91
C ARG A 618 5.42 13.53 13.79
N GLY A 619 5.96 13.49 12.56
CA GLY A 619 7.41 13.62 12.37
C GLY A 619 7.91 13.34 10.95
N PRO A 620 9.23 13.43 10.72
CA PRO A 620 9.80 13.19 9.41
C PRO A 620 9.65 11.73 8.97
N GLY A 621 9.49 11.55 7.68
CA GLY A 621 9.50 10.26 7.02
C GLY A 621 10.81 9.98 6.27
N THR A 622 10.70 9.34 5.12
CA THR A 622 11.83 8.91 4.29
C THR A 622 11.53 9.09 2.80
N TYR A 623 12.59 9.08 2.00
CA TYR A 623 12.54 8.96 0.55
C TYR A 623 13.62 7.98 0.07
N ALA A 624 13.55 7.52 -1.17
CA ALA A 624 14.59 6.70 -1.79
C ALA A 624 15.34 7.51 -2.85
N LYS A 625 16.68 7.57 -2.74
CA LYS A 625 17.57 7.99 -3.82
C LYS A 625 18.07 6.75 -4.55
N MET A 626 17.98 6.73 -5.88
CA MET A 626 18.56 5.67 -6.70
C MET A 626 19.58 6.25 -7.67
N THR A 627 20.76 5.65 -7.71
CA THR A 627 21.81 5.91 -8.70
C THR A 627 21.87 4.72 -9.65
N LEU A 628 21.49 4.94 -10.91
CA LEU A 628 21.48 3.93 -11.97
C LEU A 628 22.68 4.13 -12.91
N TYR A 629 23.58 3.15 -12.93
CA TYR A 629 24.71 3.13 -13.86
C TYR A 629 24.28 2.76 -15.28
N PRO A 630 25.00 3.23 -16.32
CA PRO A 630 24.69 2.87 -17.71
C PRO A 630 24.76 1.35 -17.92
N PRO A 631 24.00 0.79 -18.90
CA PRO A 631 24.09 -0.64 -19.22
C PRO A 631 25.48 -1.01 -19.76
N ASP A 632 25.98 -2.18 -19.38
CA ASP A 632 27.20 -2.78 -19.91
C ASP A 632 26.92 -3.47 -21.25
N LEU A 633 27.65 -3.06 -22.30
CA LEU A 633 27.51 -3.58 -23.66
C LEU A 633 28.59 -4.63 -24.03
N SER A 634 29.44 -5.05 -23.08
CA SER A 634 30.49 -6.03 -23.33
C SER A 634 29.98 -7.48 -23.47
N GLN A 635 28.74 -7.75 -23.05
CA GLN A 635 28.15 -9.09 -23.02
C GLN A 635 27.48 -9.44 -24.37
N GLU A 636 27.63 -10.68 -24.83
CA GLU A 636 26.98 -11.13 -26.06
C GLU A 636 25.44 -11.16 -25.93
N PRO A 637 24.68 -10.67 -26.93
CA PRO A 637 23.23 -10.65 -26.89
C PRO A 637 22.63 -12.05 -27.09
N VAL A 638 21.70 -12.44 -26.21
CA VAL A 638 20.94 -13.69 -26.34
C VAL A 638 19.74 -13.44 -27.25
N ASN A 639 19.65 -14.16 -28.37
CA ASN A 639 18.61 -13.98 -29.39
C ASN A 639 18.49 -12.52 -29.91
N GLY A 640 19.62 -11.80 -29.96
CA GLY A 640 19.66 -10.40 -30.40
C GLY A 640 19.22 -9.36 -29.36
N LEU A 641 18.94 -9.79 -28.12
CA LEU A 641 18.54 -8.93 -27.01
C LEU A 641 19.56 -9.02 -25.85
N MET A 642 19.70 -7.92 -25.11
CA MET A 642 20.46 -7.84 -23.87
C MET A 642 19.50 -7.51 -22.73
N ALA A 643 19.53 -8.32 -21.67
CA ALA A 643 18.75 -8.07 -20.46
C ALA A 643 19.25 -6.79 -19.78
N HIS A 644 18.34 -5.94 -19.30
CA HIS A 644 18.72 -4.64 -18.75
C HIS A 644 19.53 -4.75 -17.45
N LYS A 645 19.31 -5.81 -16.65
CA LYS A 645 20.04 -6.10 -15.41
C LYS A 645 20.12 -4.92 -14.44
N VAL A 646 19.06 -4.10 -14.36
CA VAL A 646 19.03 -2.91 -13.51
C VAL A 646 19.37 -3.24 -12.04
N PHE A 647 18.93 -4.39 -11.55
CA PHE A 647 19.23 -4.91 -10.21
C PHE A 647 20.73 -5.15 -9.92
N GLU A 648 21.60 -5.26 -10.93
CA GLU A 648 23.06 -5.40 -10.76
C GLU A 648 23.77 -4.02 -10.75
N ARG A 649 23.12 -2.98 -11.28
CA ARG A 649 23.71 -1.66 -11.58
C ARG A 649 22.95 -0.45 -11.02
N ALA A 650 21.95 -0.68 -10.18
CA ALA A 650 21.24 0.34 -9.42
C ALA A 650 21.67 0.28 -7.95
N ARG A 651 22.22 1.38 -7.43
CA ARG A 651 22.37 1.62 -5.99
C ARG A 651 21.10 2.31 -5.49
N VAL A 652 20.52 1.87 -4.38
CA VAL A 652 19.34 2.53 -3.77
C VAL A 652 19.65 2.86 -2.31
N GLU A 653 19.39 4.09 -1.91
CA GLU A 653 19.64 4.64 -0.58
C GLU A 653 18.32 5.15 0.02
N ILE A 654 17.80 4.45 1.05
CA ILE A 654 16.65 4.94 1.81
C ILE A 654 17.15 5.98 2.81
N THR A 655 16.62 7.20 2.71
CA THR A 655 17.17 8.39 3.38
C THR A 655 16.09 9.09 4.19
N ARG A 656 16.40 9.52 5.42
CA ARG A 656 15.54 10.39 6.23
C ARG A 656 15.46 11.78 5.61
N ILE A 657 14.26 12.33 5.50
CA ILE A 657 14.05 13.70 5.00
C ILE A 657 14.49 14.75 6.03
#